data_AF-A0A9P9DD01-F1
#
_entry.id   AF-A0A9P9DD01-F1
#
_cell.length_a   1.000
_cell.length_b   1.000
_cell.length_c   1.000
_cell.angle_alpha   90.00
_cell.angle_beta   90.00
_cell.angle_gamma   90.00
#
_symmetry.space_group_name_H-M   'P 1'
#
loop_
_entity.id
_entity.type
_entity.pdbx_description
1 polymer ?
#
loop_
_entity_poly.entity_id
_entity_poly.type
_entity_poly.pdbx_seq_one_letter_code
_entity_poly.pdbx_strand_id
1 'polypeptide(L)'
;MGNANFTRCGDKYMSNPSLIQRYNYSGKVRLIPVNQSTQITYQGCLALCGGGSEYAPWPQIATSITTWVLPIIGVLLQAPFESNAFWRTVKAINRWIGSPISSVSFILWNIDISGRCALFVDMALPYDETDDEHSEFASVRDSFYILMNLNQYKMKPPISMTREAEGLLRIMLFSKDLKLVGTRKTLLQMRRKLAYDLRCNRRRGVVAVFISTVWFLFALGISVEAAFGELGSNSQAHDLALGLFTAWFPVLILCSILDRNPIASDDIQRRLNKMVDFTCISLQDDTTRNAYINSFRDLPHSQKMAYWVNKIAGKSEFIQGNFFNGFAGQSRTRFHYGAAHAILCDIEKAYIAEHGRNWLGHDPKEARAAVVLGQVDHGLVWFDGRQMWQTVAAIVLIVGTSVGGFILSFNTPTVGLGCRTGGYLVYIVTALTLHITEMAVWWFTSPLRKKEQFRANIEQYTRQLSETPLPNSRHIRLPGLATSKSIVAKALTVIEVVTVSSTLSMLRVIPMRHKESRTKDTENALRNHFRTLRGLTTRGWFQRIFFTPIEFANTVWMCYMITAQTIGAFNNCSCMTSSWGGYGGYLDFTQWNHADSPLVAQYWVQGTVITCVLMGLGMSYIVLEWLLQAHLSTENYKDAMQGLKHVRRFRRYTHWIRYPAALLVILINKLLRACKLRSTGKRHVLVWSKEDRHTHRVAQSIVRLTTDVQHFPFQEALSNSDASSPTTPITSKRVHSCETPQKNKGMDHSAYARPLSAESVRFGSLSSSQLSQHSSQYPSPRTVWDEEKGGIQEHKGET
;
A
#
# COMPACT_ATOMS: atom_id res chain seq x y z
N MET A 1 -3.59 -43.22 -21.67
CA MET A 1 -3.52 -42.23 -22.78
C MET A 1 -2.05 -41.88 -22.95
N GLY A 2 -1.50 -42.03 -24.16
CA GLY A 2 -0.07 -41.72 -24.40
C GLY A 2 0.22 -40.22 -24.27
N ASN A 3 1.44 -39.88 -23.88
CA ASN A 3 1.91 -38.49 -23.90
C ASN A 3 1.93 -37.98 -25.34
N ALA A 4 1.59 -36.71 -25.55
CA ALA A 4 1.70 -36.08 -26.85
C ALA A 4 3.19 -35.94 -27.25
N ASN A 5 3.48 -36.08 -28.54
CA ASN A 5 4.79 -35.80 -29.12
C ASN A 5 4.55 -35.03 -30.42
N PHE A 6 4.63 -33.70 -30.35
CA PHE A 6 4.28 -32.82 -31.46
C PHE A 6 5.19 -33.00 -32.66
N THR A 7 6.46 -33.34 -32.46
CA THR A 7 7.40 -33.65 -33.55
C THR A 7 6.90 -34.84 -34.36
N ARG A 8 6.66 -35.99 -33.71
CA ARG A 8 6.18 -37.21 -34.38
C ARG A 8 4.80 -37.02 -35.01
N CYS A 9 3.92 -36.27 -34.37
CA CYS A 9 2.63 -35.92 -34.94
C CYS A 9 2.76 -35.08 -36.21
N GLY A 10 3.62 -34.07 -36.15
CA GLY A 10 3.85 -33.15 -37.26
C GLY A 10 4.38 -33.90 -38.46
N ASP A 11 5.37 -34.76 -38.27
CA ASP A 11 5.92 -35.61 -39.33
C ASP A 11 4.82 -36.49 -39.95
N LYS A 12 3.95 -37.08 -39.12
CA LYS A 12 2.82 -37.90 -39.59
C LYS A 12 1.78 -37.09 -40.37
N TYR A 13 1.50 -35.86 -39.96
CA TYR A 13 0.54 -34.98 -40.63
C TYR A 13 1.09 -34.49 -41.97
N MET A 14 2.32 -33.93 -41.96
CA MET A 14 2.96 -33.33 -43.13
C MET A 14 3.30 -34.35 -44.22
N SER A 15 3.53 -35.62 -43.85
CA SER A 15 3.82 -36.71 -44.82
C SER A 15 2.59 -37.35 -45.45
N ASN A 16 1.37 -37.09 -44.95
CA ASN A 16 0.17 -37.80 -45.38
C ASN A 16 -0.90 -36.86 -45.97
N PRO A 17 -1.06 -36.83 -47.31
CA PRO A 17 -2.05 -35.98 -47.98
C PRO A 17 -3.49 -36.18 -47.52
N SER A 18 -3.86 -37.42 -47.13
CA SER A 18 -5.22 -37.71 -46.65
C SER A 18 -5.53 -37.06 -45.30
N LEU A 19 -4.52 -36.93 -44.43
CA LEU A 19 -4.66 -36.24 -43.15
C LEU A 19 -4.73 -34.73 -43.34
N ILE A 20 -3.95 -34.20 -44.27
CA ILE A 20 -3.99 -32.78 -44.66
C ILE A 20 -5.37 -32.41 -45.17
N GLN A 21 -5.92 -33.17 -46.11
CA GLN A 21 -7.27 -32.90 -46.66
C GLN A 21 -8.35 -32.95 -45.58
N ARG A 22 -8.21 -33.81 -44.58
CA ARG A 22 -9.21 -34.00 -43.52
C ARG A 22 -9.12 -32.96 -42.40
N TYR A 23 -7.93 -32.52 -42.04
CA TYR A 23 -7.69 -31.75 -40.83
C TYR A 23 -7.00 -30.40 -41.05
N ASN A 24 -6.77 -29.97 -42.29
CA ASN A 24 -6.20 -28.65 -42.58
C ASN A 24 -6.98 -27.53 -41.91
N TYR A 25 -6.25 -26.48 -41.53
CA TYR A 25 -6.85 -25.25 -41.06
C TYR A 25 -6.99 -24.26 -42.22
N SER A 26 -8.22 -23.79 -42.46
CA SER A 26 -8.56 -22.81 -43.50
C SER A 26 -8.97 -21.45 -42.94
N GLY A 27 -8.90 -21.28 -41.61
CA GLY A 27 -9.29 -20.06 -40.92
C GLY A 27 -8.24 -18.94 -41.02
N LYS A 28 -8.47 -17.84 -40.29
CA LYS A 28 -7.53 -16.72 -40.22
C LYS A 28 -6.35 -17.08 -39.33
N VAL A 29 -5.15 -16.95 -39.89
CA VAL A 29 -3.87 -17.23 -39.23
C VAL A 29 -3.20 -15.89 -38.88
N ARG A 30 -2.44 -15.84 -37.76
CA ARG A 30 -1.81 -14.61 -37.26
C ARG A 30 -0.29 -14.74 -37.22
N LEU A 31 0.42 -13.69 -37.65
CA LEU A 31 1.89 -13.54 -37.68
C LEU A 31 2.66 -14.51 -38.60
N ILE A 32 1.98 -15.48 -39.22
CA ILE A 32 2.56 -16.48 -40.12
C ILE A 32 1.67 -16.61 -41.38
N PRO A 33 2.23 -17.01 -42.54
CA PRO A 33 1.44 -17.23 -43.75
C PRO A 33 0.51 -18.45 -43.59
N VAL A 34 -0.65 -18.43 -44.26
CA VAL A 34 -1.55 -19.59 -44.29
C VAL A 34 -0.88 -20.72 -45.05
N ASN A 35 -0.73 -21.88 -44.41
CA ASN A 35 -0.17 -23.07 -45.02
C ASN A 35 -0.89 -24.32 -44.52
N GLN A 36 -1.77 -24.84 -45.37
CA GLN A 36 -2.61 -26.01 -45.05
C GLN A 36 -1.80 -27.30 -44.85
N SER A 37 -0.56 -27.39 -45.35
CA SER A 37 0.27 -28.59 -45.17
C SER A 37 0.92 -28.67 -43.79
N THR A 38 1.09 -27.53 -43.10
CA THR A 38 1.72 -27.45 -41.77
C THR A 38 0.73 -27.12 -40.66
N GLN A 39 -0.40 -26.50 -41.02
CA GLN A 39 -1.40 -25.98 -40.07
C GLN A 39 -2.58 -26.93 -39.91
N ILE A 40 -2.69 -27.50 -38.71
CA ILE A 40 -3.74 -28.45 -38.36
C ILE A 40 -4.79 -27.82 -37.45
N THR A 41 -6.06 -28.21 -37.64
CA THR A 41 -7.16 -27.87 -36.73
C THR A 41 -7.00 -28.52 -35.35
N TYR A 42 -7.66 -27.96 -34.33
CA TYR A 42 -7.69 -28.55 -32.99
C TYR A 42 -8.17 -30.02 -32.97
N GLN A 43 -9.23 -30.34 -33.72
CA GLN A 43 -9.74 -31.70 -33.81
C GLN A 43 -8.72 -32.66 -34.43
N GLY A 44 -8.00 -32.21 -35.47
CA GLY A 44 -6.91 -32.96 -36.06
C GLY A 44 -5.75 -33.18 -35.09
N CYS A 45 -5.36 -32.15 -34.34
CA CYS A 45 -4.32 -32.26 -33.32
C CYS A 45 -4.70 -33.31 -32.28
N LEU A 46 -5.92 -33.28 -31.74
CA LEU A 46 -6.39 -34.28 -30.80
C LEU A 46 -6.41 -35.70 -31.39
N ALA A 47 -6.82 -35.84 -32.66
CA ALA A 47 -6.87 -37.14 -33.33
C ALA A 47 -5.47 -37.73 -33.59
N LEU A 48 -4.47 -36.89 -33.87
CA LEU A 48 -3.11 -37.33 -34.21
C LEU A 48 -2.17 -37.41 -33.01
N CYS A 49 -2.25 -36.44 -32.09
CA CYS A 49 -1.38 -36.34 -30.91
C CYS A 49 -2.00 -36.83 -29.61
N GLY A 50 -3.32 -37.01 -29.58
CA GLY A 50 -4.05 -37.33 -28.35
C GLY A 50 -4.29 -36.11 -27.45
N GLY A 51 -4.95 -36.35 -26.32
CA GLY A 51 -5.27 -35.33 -25.32
C GLY A 51 -4.20 -35.13 -24.24
N GLY A 52 -3.06 -35.83 -24.33
CA GLY A 52 -1.96 -35.72 -23.37
C GLY A 52 -1.19 -34.41 -23.50
N SER A 53 -0.30 -34.15 -22.52
CA SER A 53 0.66 -33.03 -22.58
C SER A 53 2.06 -33.56 -22.90
N GLU A 54 2.84 -32.77 -23.63
CA GLU A 54 4.26 -32.97 -23.87
C GLU A 54 5.07 -32.26 -22.78
N TYR A 55 5.39 -32.98 -21.70
CA TYR A 55 6.14 -32.42 -20.59
C TYR A 55 7.55 -31.99 -21.00
N ALA A 56 8.03 -30.91 -20.40
CA ALA A 56 9.37 -30.41 -20.65
C ALA A 56 10.42 -31.42 -20.14
N PRO A 57 11.57 -31.55 -20.82
CA PRO A 57 12.67 -32.37 -20.33
C PRO A 57 13.24 -31.78 -19.04
N TRP A 58 13.77 -32.65 -18.16
CA TRP A 58 14.28 -32.25 -16.84
C TRP A 58 15.26 -31.05 -16.85
N PRO A 59 16.21 -30.93 -17.79
CA PRO A 59 17.11 -29.76 -17.84
C PRO A 59 16.36 -28.43 -17.99
N GLN A 60 15.28 -28.38 -18.77
CA GLN A 60 14.47 -27.17 -18.93
C GLN A 60 13.68 -26.88 -17.64
N ILE A 61 13.07 -27.91 -17.04
CA ILE A 61 12.38 -27.80 -15.75
C ILE A 61 13.33 -27.26 -14.67
N ALA A 62 14.53 -27.84 -14.57
CA ALA A 62 15.54 -27.44 -13.60
C ALA A 62 15.97 -25.98 -13.81
N THR A 63 16.17 -25.56 -15.07
CA THR A 63 16.51 -24.17 -15.43
C THR A 63 15.41 -23.20 -15.02
N SER A 64 14.14 -23.51 -15.31
CA SER A 64 13.01 -22.65 -14.92
C SER A 64 12.86 -22.56 -13.39
N ILE A 65 13.07 -23.68 -12.66
CA ILE A 65 13.07 -23.70 -11.19
C ILE A 65 14.17 -22.81 -10.61
N THR A 66 15.41 -22.96 -11.07
CA THR A 66 16.54 -22.21 -10.53
C THR A 66 16.48 -20.73 -10.88
N THR A 67 15.93 -20.39 -12.04
CA THR A 67 15.85 -19.02 -12.55
C THR A 67 14.68 -18.24 -11.96
N TRP A 68 13.51 -18.87 -11.75
CA TRP A 68 12.30 -18.15 -11.32
C TRP A 68 11.75 -18.63 -9.99
N VAL A 69 11.54 -19.94 -9.84
CA VAL A 69 10.87 -20.47 -8.64
C VAL A 69 11.71 -20.20 -7.39
N LEU A 70 13.02 -20.49 -7.41
CA LEU A 70 13.91 -20.27 -6.27
C LEU A 70 14.07 -18.78 -5.92
N PRO A 71 14.31 -17.84 -6.86
CA PRO A 71 14.34 -16.42 -6.53
C PRO A 71 13.02 -15.88 -5.99
N ILE A 72 11.87 -16.30 -6.53
CA ILE A 72 10.56 -15.91 -6.02
C ILE A 72 10.38 -16.41 -4.57
N ILE A 73 10.72 -17.67 -4.30
CA ILE A 73 10.69 -18.21 -2.93
C ILE A 73 11.67 -17.44 -2.04
N GLY A 74 12.88 -17.16 -2.50
CA GLY A 74 13.88 -16.37 -1.77
C GLY A 74 13.36 -15.00 -1.37
N VAL A 75 12.74 -14.29 -2.31
CA VAL A 75 12.08 -12.99 -2.08
C VAL A 75 10.89 -13.11 -1.12
N LEU A 76 10.07 -14.17 -1.26
CA LEU A 76 8.95 -14.44 -0.35
C LEU A 76 9.42 -14.73 1.08
N LEU A 77 10.53 -15.42 1.26
CA LEU A 77 11.11 -15.72 2.57
C LEU A 77 11.58 -14.44 3.31
N GLN A 78 11.87 -13.37 2.57
CA GLN A 78 12.18 -12.07 3.16
C GLN A 78 10.94 -11.28 3.59
N ALA A 79 9.75 -11.77 3.28
CA ALA A 79 8.52 -11.10 3.66
C ALA A 79 8.40 -11.03 5.21
N PRO A 80 7.74 -9.99 5.73
CA PRO A 80 7.70 -9.72 7.16
C PRO A 80 6.73 -10.66 7.90
N PHE A 81 7.07 -11.93 8.06
CA PHE A 81 6.23 -12.93 8.73
C PHE A 81 6.13 -12.74 10.25
N GLU A 82 4.97 -13.11 10.81
CA GLU A 82 4.75 -13.15 12.26
C GLU A 82 5.24 -14.49 12.81
N SER A 83 6.16 -14.45 13.78
CA SER A 83 6.62 -15.65 14.48
C SER A 83 5.47 -16.28 15.29
N ASN A 84 5.40 -17.60 15.34
CA ASN A 84 4.38 -18.36 16.09
C ASN A 84 2.91 -18.12 15.67
N ALA A 85 2.65 -17.52 14.50
CA ALA A 85 1.31 -17.25 14.00
C ALA A 85 1.11 -17.76 12.56
N PHE A 86 1.28 -19.08 12.35
CA PHE A 86 1.23 -19.73 11.04
C PHE A 86 0.02 -19.29 10.18
N TRP A 87 -1.19 -19.40 10.71
CA TRP A 87 -2.41 -19.05 9.95
C TRP A 87 -2.55 -17.56 9.64
N ARG A 88 -1.97 -16.65 10.45
CA ARG A 88 -1.94 -15.22 10.12
C ARG A 88 -0.97 -14.97 8.98
N THR A 89 0.17 -15.65 8.98
CA THR A 89 1.14 -15.63 7.89
C THR A 89 0.57 -16.18 6.59
N VAL A 90 -0.08 -17.35 6.61
CA VAL A 90 -0.74 -17.93 5.42
C VAL A 90 -1.80 -16.98 4.86
N LYS A 91 -2.63 -16.36 5.71
CA LYS A 91 -3.62 -15.36 5.26
C LYS A 91 -2.98 -14.12 4.65
N ALA A 92 -1.85 -13.66 5.17
CA ALA A 92 -1.11 -12.54 4.60
C ALA A 92 -0.55 -12.89 3.21
N ILE A 93 0.08 -14.07 3.06
CA ILE A 93 0.57 -14.56 1.76
C ILE A 93 -0.58 -14.68 0.75
N ASN A 94 -1.69 -15.28 1.16
CA ASN A 94 -2.88 -15.42 0.33
C ASN A 94 -3.41 -14.08 -0.17
N ARG A 95 -3.33 -13.04 0.66
CA ARG A 95 -3.74 -11.69 0.29
C ARG A 95 -2.73 -11.01 -0.63
N TRP A 96 -1.43 -11.14 -0.35
CA TRP A 96 -0.38 -10.57 -1.17
C TRP A 96 -0.36 -11.16 -2.57
N ILE A 97 -0.50 -12.48 -2.70
CA ILE A 97 -0.50 -13.18 -3.99
C ILE A 97 -1.88 -13.14 -4.64
N GLY A 98 -2.96 -13.31 -3.89
CA GLY A 98 -4.31 -13.36 -4.44
C GLY A 98 -4.88 -11.99 -4.83
N SER A 99 -4.43 -10.92 -4.18
CA SER A 99 -4.89 -9.54 -4.42
C SER A 99 -3.72 -8.55 -4.35
N PRO A 100 -2.74 -8.66 -5.27
CA PRO A 100 -1.51 -7.86 -5.23
C PRO A 100 -1.77 -6.35 -5.38
N ILE A 101 -2.75 -5.96 -6.21
CA ILE A 101 -3.10 -4.54 -6.43
C ILE A 101 -3.56 -3.88 -5.12
N SER A 102 -4.49 -4.52 -4.41
CA SER A 102 -4.93 -4.06 -3.09
C SER A 102 -3.77 -4.03 -2.09
N SER A 103 -2.93 -5.07 -2.10
CA SER A 103 -1.79 -5.18 -1.21
C SER A 103 -0.82 -4.02 -1.37
N VAL A 104 -0.38 -3.75 -2.60
CA VAL A 104 0.51 -2.64 -2.93
C VAL A 104 -0.15 -1.29 -2.67
N SER A 105 -1.44 -1.11 -3.00
CA SER A 105 -2.15 0.15 -2.75
C SER A 105 -2.16 0.56 -1.27
N PHE A 106 -2.42 -0.36 -0.35
CA PHE A 106 -2.39 -0.05 1.09
C PHE A 106 -0.97 0.19 1.61
N ILE A 107 0.04 -0.52 1.09
CA ILE A 107 1.43 -0.29 1.48
C ILE A 107 1.91 1.08 0.99
N LEU A 108 1.64 1.42 -0.28
CA LEU A 108 1.95 2.74 -0.85
C LEU A 108 1.28 3.87 -0.09
N TRP A 109 0.06 3.65 0.40
CA TRP A 109 -0.60 4.60 1.29
C TRP A 109 0.16 4.77 2.62
N ASN A 110 0.54 3.68 3.28
CA ASN A 110 1.34 3.78 4.51
C ASN A 110 2.69 4.49 4.28
N ILE A 111 3.30 4.29 3.11
CA ILE A 111 4.51 4.99 2.69
C ILE A 111 4.25 6.50 2.53
N ASP A 112 3.14 6.91 1.89
CA ASP A 112 2.75 8.32 1.75
C ASP A 112 2.57 9.00 3.13
N ILE A 113 1.87 8.33 4.05
CA ILE A 113 1.67 8.81 5.42
C ILE A 113 3.02 9.00 6.13
N SER A 114 3.91 8.01 6.01
CA SER A 114 5.25 8.06 6.62
C SER A 114 6.10 9.19 6.00
N GLY A 115 5.97 9.41 4.69
CA GLY A 115 6.61 10.50 3.97
C GLY A 115 6.14 11.87 4.43
N ARG A 116 4.85 12.02 4.77
CA ARG A 116 4.30 13.25 5.35
C ARG A 116 4.80 13.49 6.77
N CYS A 117 4.86 12.47 7.62
CA CYS A 117 5.50 12.59 8.94
C CYS A 117 6.94 13.11 8.81
N ALA A 118 7.72 12.53 7.88
CA ALA A 118 9.09 12.93 7.62
C ALA A 118 9.19 14.37 7.09
N LEU A 119 8.26 14.76 6.22
CA LEU A 119 8.17 16.13 5.70
C LEU A 119 7.86 17.15 6.81
N PHE A 120 6.91 16.84 7.70
CA PHE A 120 6.53 17.77 8.78
C PHE A 120 7.68 17.99 9.76
N VAL A 121 8.44 16.94 10.04
CA VAL A 121 9.67 17.04 10.85
C VAL A 121 10.74 17.85 10.11
N ASP A 122 11.02 17.58 8.83
CA ASP A 122 11.99 18.37 8.05
C ASP A 122 11.67 19.87 8.04
N MET A 123 10.39 20.20 7.90
CA MET A 123 9.88 21.57 7.84
C MET A 123 9.75 22.24 9.21
N ALA A 124 9.99 21.54 10.32
CA ALA A 124 9.87 22.11 11.67
C ALA A 124 10.94 23.15 11.98
N LEU A 125 12.12 23.03 11.34
CA LEU A 125 13.27 23.93 11.54
C LEU A 125 13.66 24.66 10.24
N PRO A 126 14.47 25.72 10.35
CA PRO A 126 15.12 26.33 9.19
C PRO A 126 15.94 25.32 8.40
N TYR A 127 16.16 25.59 7.12
CA TYR A 127 16.78 24.63 6.20
C TYR A 127 18.22 24.25 6.61
N ASP A 128 19.02 25.22 7.08
CA ASP A 128 20.44 25.02 7.39
C ASP A 128 20.69 24.60 8.86
N GLU A 129 19.65 24.58 9.68
CA GLU A 129 19.75 24.34 11.12
C GLU A 129 19.37 22.91 11.53
N THR A 130 20.02 22.43 12.60
CA THR A 130 19.70 21.17 13.28
C THR A 130 19.90 21.37 14.78
N ASP A 131 18.92 21.00 15.59
CA ASP A 131 18.95 21.17 17.04
C ASP A 131 19.59 20.00 17.77
N ASP A 132 19.83 20.18 19.08
CA ASP A 132 20.34 19.18 20.01
C ASP A 132 19.30 18.11 20.40
N GLU A 133 19.74 17.04 21.06
CA GLU A 133 18.89 15.91 21.42
C GLU A 133 17.82 16.24 22.49
N HIS A 134 18.02 17.32 23.27
CA HIS A 134 17.07 17.75 24.29
C HIS A 134 16.11 18.84 23.80
N SER A 135 16.20 19.22 22.52
CA SER A 135 15.38 20.23 21.88
C SER A 135 13.89 19.88 21.76
N GLU A 136 13.11 20.91 21.46
CA GLU A 136 11.72 20.79 21.01
C GLU A 136 11.60 19.91 19.76
N PHE A 137 12.53 20.10 18.83
CA PHE A 137 12.59 19.36 17.58
C PHE A 137 12.76 17.86 17.79
N ALA A 138 13.68 17.43 18.68
CA ALA A 138 13.88 16.02 19.00
C ALA A 138 12.59 15.36 19.53
N SER A 139 11.86 16.09 20.37
CA SER A 139 10.57 15.66 20.90
C SER A 139 9.48 15.55 19.82
N VAL A 140 9.44 16.47 18.85
CA VAL A 140 8.52 16.42 17.71
C VAL A 140 8.86 15.24 16.79
N ARG A 141 10.15 14.99 16.54
CA ARG A 141 10.64 13.83 15.79
C ARG A 141 10.16 12.51 16.40
N ASP A 142 10.23 12.37 17.72
CA ASP A 142 9.72 11.21 18.44
C ASP A 142 8.21 11.03 18.30
N SER A 143 7.46 12.15 18.36
CA SER A 143 6.01 12.17 18.20
C SER A 143 5.58 11.64 16.82
N PHE A 144 6.22 12.15 15.76
CA PHE A 144 5.93 11.71 14.39
C PHE A 144 6.40 10.28 14.09
N TYR A 145 7.50 9.83 14.71
CA TYR A 145 7.92 8.44 14.61
C TYR A 145 6.92 7.48 15.29
N ILE A 146 6.40 7.84 16.47
CA ILE A 146 5.34 7.06 17.13
C ILE A 146 4.07 7.10 16.30
N LEU A 147 3.69 8.26 15.73
CA LEU A 147 2.52 8.38 14.86
C LEU A 147 2.59 7.45 13.64
N MET A 148 3.77 7.34 13.02
CA MET A 148 4.03 6.38 11.95
C MET A 148 3.79 4.92 12.40
N ASN A 149 4.23 4.57 13.61
CA ASN A 149 3.99 3.25 14.21
C ASN A 149 2.51 3.01 14.52
N LEU A 150 1.81 3.99 15.12
CA LEU A 150 0.37 3.91 15.44
C LEU A 150 -0.47 3.64 14.19
N ASN A 151 -0.05 4.17 13.05
CA ASN A 151 -0.75 3.99 11.78
C ASN A 151 -0.90 2.51 11.37
N GLN A 152 -0.04 1.62 11.88
CA GLN A 152 -0.05 0.20 11.53
C GLN A 152 -0.99 -0.65 12.39
N TYR A 153 -1.67 -0.06 13.38
CA TYR A 153 -2.52 -0.78 14.30
C TYR A 153 -4.00 -0.46 14.10
N LYS A 154 -4.82 -1.51 14.20
CA LYS A 154 -6.27 -1.39 14.23
C LYS A 154 -6.70 -0.78 15.55
N MET A 155 -7.66 0.13 15.47
CA MET A 155 -8.27 0.73 16.64
C MET A 155 -9.63 0.08 16.90
N LYS A 156 -10.00 -0.07 18.17
CA LYS A 156 -11.26 -0.64 18.64
C LYS A 156 -12.47 0.16 18.10
N PRO A 157 -13.34 -0.42 17.26
CA PRO A 157 -14.62 0.19 16.90
C PRO A 157 -15.60 0.10 18.09
N PRO A 158 -16.50 1.09 18.33
CA PRO A 158 -16.72 2.35 17.62
C PRO A 158 -15.87 3.53 18.11
N ILE A 159 -15.04 3.35 19.14
CA ILE A 159 -14.28 4.42 19.80
C ILE A 159 -13.39 5.16 18.80
N SER A 160 -12.78 4.44 17.86
CA SER A 160 -12.00 5.01 16.75
C SER A 160 -12.79 5.95 15.82
N MET A 161 -14.11 5.98 15.90
CA MET A 161 -14.95 6.89 15.10
C MET A 161 -15.25 8.20 15.84
N THR A 162 -14.85 8.33 17.11
CA THR A 162 -15.07 9.52 17.94
C THR A 162 -13.97 10.55 17.73
N ARG A 163 -14.31 11.83 17.90
CA ARG A 163 -13.33 12.94 17.79
C ARG A 163 -12.47 13.02 19.04
N GLU A 164 -13.02 12.58 20.16
CA GLU A 164 -12.40 12.53 21.47
C GLU A 164 -11.21 11.55 21.47
N ALA A 165 -11.33 10.40 20.79
CA ALA A 165 -10.23 9.46 20.59
C ALA A 165 -9.06 10.09 19.79
N GLU A 166 -9.38 10.85 18.74
CA GLU A 166 -8.35 11.57 17.98
C GLU A 166 -7.65 12.64 18.83
N GLY A 167 -8.44 13.44 19.56
CA GLY A 167 -7.93 14.46 20.48
C GLY A 167 -7.03 13.85 21.56
N LEU A 168 -7.40 12.70 22.12
CA LEU A 168 -6.58 11.97 23.08
C LEU A 168 -5.24 11.56 22.48
N LEU A 169 -5.23 11.00 21.26
CA LEU A 169 -3.99 10.64 20.58
C LEU A 169 -3.13 11.87 20.30
N ARG A 170 -3.72 13.02 19.95
CA ARG A 170 -2.99 14.28 19.76
C ARG A 170 -2.37 14.78 21.07
N ILE A 171 -3.08 14.69 22.20
CA ILE A 171 -2.51 14.99 23.53
C ILE A 171 -1.34 14.04 23.80
N MET A 172 -1.55 12.73 23.69
CA MET A 172 -0.51 11.71 23.91
C MET A 172 0.75 11.97 23.07
N LEU A 173 0.58 12.35 21.81
CA LEU A 173 1.68 12.55 20.87
C LEU A 173 2.39 13.89 21.04
N PHE A 174 1.67 15.01 21.20
CA PHE A 174 2.28 16.34 21.06
C PHE A 174 2.38 17.13 22.38
N SER A 175 1.64 16.75 23.41
CA SER A 175 1.68 17.40 24.72
C SER A 175 3.02 17.21 25.45
N LYS A 176 3.38 18.16 26.30
CA LYS A 176 4.60 18.11 27.15
C LYS A 176 4.27 18.11 28.64
N ASP A 177 3.28 18.92 29.01
CA ASP A 177 3.07 19.34 30.41
C ASP A 177 2.24 18.34 31.21
N LEU A 178 1.65 17.34 30.56
CA LEU A 178 0.86 16.31 31.24
C LEU A 178 1.78 15.42 32.08
N LYS A 179 1.63 15.53 33.41
CA LYS A 179 2.22 14.60 34.39
C LYS A 179 1.43 13.30 34.37
N LEU A 180 2.12 12.16 34.45
CA LEU A 180 1.46 10.86 34.38
C LEU A 180 1.14 10.34 35.79
N VAL A 181 -0.15 10.22 36.10
CA VAL A 181 -0.63 9.71 37.39
C VAL A 181 -0.15 8.26 37.60
N GLY A 182 0.27 7.95 38.82
CA GLY A 182 0.84 6.64 39.16
C GLY A 182 2.29 6.43 38.69
N THR A 183 2.94 7.44 38.10
CA THR A 183 4.37 7.38 37.76
C THR A 183 5.08 8.67 38.12
N ARG A 184 6.40 8.61 38.36
CA ARG A 184 7.22 9.82 38.56
C ARG A 184 7.62 10.52 37.25
N LYS A 185 7.05 10.10 36.11
CA LYS A 185 7.50 10.50 34.77
C LYS A 185 6.51 11.46 34.10
N THR A 186 7.02 12.34 33.25
CA THR A 186 6.17 13.16 32.37
C THR A 186 5.82 12.40 31.10
N LEU A 187 4.75 12.82 30.42
CA LEU A 187 4.37 12.26 29.11
C LEU A 187 5.52 12.37 28.10
N LEU A 188 6.28 13.47 28.14
CA LEU A 188 7.47 13.67 27.31
C LEU A 188 8.54 12.59 27.53
N GLN A 189 8.86 12.27 28.79
CA GLN A 189 9.85 11.24 29.12
C GLN A 189 9.39 9.85 28.68
N MET A 190 8.10 9.53 28.87
CA MET A 190 7.53 8.27 28.41
C MET A 190 7.54 8.17 26.88
N ARG A 191 7.21 9.26 26.18
CA ARG A 191 7.27 9.35 24.71
C ARG A 191 8.68 9.12 24.18
N ARG A 192 9.69 9.79 24.75
CA ARG A 192 11.11 9.62 24.36
C ARG A 192 11.57 8.18 24.57
N LYS A 193 11.24 7.59 25.72
CA LYS A 193 11.55 6.18 26.01
C LYS A 193 10.88 5.23 25.00
N LEU A 194 9.59 5.43 24.72
CA LEU A 194 8.87 4.61 23.75
C LEU A 194 9.47 4.75 22.34
N ALA A 195 9.76 5.97 21.89
CA ALA A 195 10.36 6.20 20.57
C ALA A 195 11.76 5.57 20.48
N TYR A 196 12.58 5.67 21.52
CA TYR A 196 13.87 4.98 21.62
C TYR A 196 13.70 3.46 21.51
N ASP A 197 12.85 2.87 22.38
CA ASP A 197 12.58 1.43 22.38
C ASP A 197 12.10 0.93 21.00
N LEU A 198 11.26 1.70 20.32
CA LEU A 198 10.76 1.37 18.98
C LEU A 198 11.83 1.48 17.89
N ARG A 199 12.82 2.39 18.01
CA ARG A 199 13.94 2.48 17.06
C ARG A 199 14.93 1.35 17.27
N CYS A 200 15.30 1.06 18.53
CA CYS A 200 16.22 -0.04 18.86
C CYS A 200 15.69 -1.41 18.40
N ASN A 201 14.37 -1.63 18.52
CA ASN A 201 13.74 -2.90 18.16
C ASN A 201 13.43 -3.06 16.65
N ARG A 202 13.75 -2.06 15.82
CA ARG A 202 13.49 -2.13 14.38
C ARG A 202 14.42 -3.16 13.73
N ARG A 203 13.84 -4.15 13.00
CA ARG A 203 14.63 -5.22 12.36
C ARG A 203 15.61 -4.65 11.33
N ARG A 204 16.88 -5.05 11.44
CA ARG A 204 17.94 -4.78 10.45
C ARG A 204 17.86 -5.66 9.19
N GLY A 205 16.76 -6.38 8.98
CA GLY A 205 16.55 -7.31 7.86
C GLY A 205 16.41 -6.66 6.47
N VAL A 206 16.74 -5.38 6.34
CA VAL A 206 16.70 -4.63 5.09
C VAL A 206 17.73 -5.17 4.10
N VAL A 207 18.94 -5.52 4.59
CA VAL A 207 20.05 -6.02 3.76
C VAL A 207 19.67 -7.29 3.01
N ALA A 208 19.08 -8.27 3.70
CA ALA A 208 18.68 -9.54 3.08
C ALA A 208 17.64 -9.35 1.97
N VAL A 209 16.74 -8.37 2.11
CA VAL A 209 15.75 -8.07 1.08
C VAL A 209 16.41 -7.43 -0.14
N PHE A 210 17.37 -6.51 0.06
CA PHE A 210 18.14 -5.95 -1.06
C PHE A 210 18.94 -7.03 -1.80
N ILE A 211 19.61 -7.94 -1.07
CA ILE A 211 20.33 -9.06 -1.69
C ILE A 211 19.39 -9.92 -2.52
N SER A 212 18.22 -10.27 -1.98
CA SER A 212 17.22 -11.09 -2.69
C SER A 212 16.65 -10.36 -3.91
N THR A 213 16.48 -9.03 -3.82
CA THR A 213 16.01 -8.20 -4.93
C THR A 213 17.07 -8.11 -6.03
N VAL A 214 18.34 -7.89 -5.67
CA VAL A 214 19.46 -7.89 -6.61
C VAL A 214 19.60 -9.25 -7.28
N TRP A 215 19.43 -10.35 -6.53
CA TRP A 215 19.45 -11.70 -7.09
C TRP A 215 18.32 -11.91 -8.12
N PHE A 216 17.11 -11.43 -7.84
CA PHE A 216 16.01 -11.46 -8.82
C PHE A 216 16.34 -10.65 -10.09
N LEU A 217 16.91 -9.44 -9.93
CA LEU A 217 17.32 -8.61 -11.07
C LEU A 217 18.43 -9.27 -11.90
N PHE A 218 19.35 -9.96 -11.24
CA PHE A 218 20.42 -10.71 -11.90
C PHE A 218 19.86 -11.90 -12.69
N ALA A 219 18.95 -12.68 -12.10
CA ALA A 219 18.25 -13.76 -12.79
C ALA A 219 17.44 -13.26 -14.00
N LEU A 220 16.79 -12.10 -13.86
CA LEU A 220 16.10 -11.44 -14.97
C LEU A 220 17.07 -11.02 -16.07
N GLY A 221 18.23 -10.47 -15.73
CA GLY A 221 19.26 -10.07 -16.70
C GLY A 221 19.77 -11.25 -17.53
N ILE A 222 20.11 -12.38 -16.87
CA ILE A 222 20.53 -13.61 -17.57
C ILE A 222 19.40 -14.14 -18.46
N SER A 223 18.16 -14.13 -17.97
CA SER A 223 17.02 -14.64 -18.75
C SER A 223 16.74 -13.80 -19.98
N VAL A 224 16.91 -12.48 -19.89
CA VAL A 224 16.81 -11.57 -21.04
C VAL A 224 17.91 -11.89 -22.05
N GLU A 225 19.16 -12.03 -21.61
CA GLU A 225 20.29 -12.35 -22.50
C GLU A 225 20.08 -13.70 -23.21
N ALA A 226 19.74 -14.75 -22.47
CA ALA A 226 19.46 -16.08 -23.03
C ALA A 226 18.30 -16.06 -24.03
N ALA A 227 17.22 -15.33 -23.72
CA ALA A 227 16.07 -15.19 -24.59
C ALA A 227 16.41 -14.47 -25.91
N PHE A 228 17.20 -13.40 -25.86
CA PHE A 228 17.60 -12.70 -27.08
C PHE A 228 18.71 -13.42 -27.86
N GLY A 229 19.47 -14.31 -27.22
CA GLY A 229 20.42 -15.21 -27.90
C GLY A 229 19.75 -16.26 -28.78
N GLU A 230 18.60 -16.79 -28.35
CA GLU A 230 17.79 -17.78 -29.09
C GLU A 230 16.39 -17.22 -29.42
N LEU A 231 16.38 -16.12 -30.17
CA LEU A 231 15.17 -15.40 -30.55
C LEU A 231 14.17 -16.31 -31.28
N GLY A 232 12.93 -16.39 -30.76
CA GLY A 232 11.87 -17.21 -31.34
C GLY A 232 11.66 -18.56 -30.64
N SER A 233 12.62 -19.02 -29.84
CA SER A 233 12.51 -20.27 -29.06
C SER A 233 11.36 -20.23 -28.05
N ASN A 234 10.48 -21.24 -28.10
CA ASN A 234 9.30 -21.36 -27.23
C ASN A 234 9.70 -21.48 -25.74
N SER A 235 10.71 -22.29 -25.42
CA SER A 235 11.17 -22.48 -24.04
C SER A 235 11.68 -21.17 -23.44
N GLN A 236 12.57 -20.48 -24.16
CA GLN A 236 13.17 -19.23 -23.71
C GLN A 236 12.14 -18.11 -23.57
N ALA A 237 11.22 -18.00 -24.55
CA ALA A 237 10.12 -17.05 -24.51
C ALA A 237 9.29 -17.18 -23.23
N HIS A 238 9.01 -18.43 -22.84
CA HIS A 238 8.12 -18.71 -21.73
C HIS A 238 8.82 -18.59 -20.39
N ASP A 239 10.09 -18.97 -20.29
CA ASP A 239 10.88 -18.69 -19.10
C ASP A 239 10.95 -17.17 -18.88
N LEU A 240 11.30 -16.38 -19.91
CA LEU A 240 11.30 -14.92 -19.78
C LEU A 240 9.92 -14.36 -19.43
N ALA A 241 8.85 -14.84 -20.07
CA ALA A 241 7.48 -14.37 -19.81
C ALA A 241 7.04 -14.62 -18.34
N LEU A 242 7.44 -15.74 -17.74
CA LEU A 242 7.16 -16.04 -16.33
C LEU A 242 7.83 -15.01 -15.40
N GLY A 243 9.08 -14.68 -15.68
CA GLY A 243 9.84 -13.66 -14.97
C GLY A 243 9.22 -12.28 -15.08
N LEU A 244 8.89 -11.86 -16.30
CA LEU A 244 8.23 -10.57 -16.54
C LEU A 244 6.87 -10.50 -15.83
N PHE A 245 6.09 -11.58 -15.90
CA PHE A 245 4.77 -11.64 -15.26
C PHE A 245 4.85 -11.52 -13.72
N THR A 246 5.91 -12.05 -13.11
CA THR A 246 6.14 -12.06 -11.65
C THR A 246 6.97 -10.86 -11.15
N ALA A 247 7.40 -9.95 -12.03
CA ALA A 247 8.27 -8.81 -11.71
C ALA A 247 7.68 -7.83 -10.68
N TRP A 248 6.37 -7.81 -10.48
CA TRP A 248 5.74 -7.03 -9.41
C TRP A 248 6.03 -7.56 -8.00
N PHE A 249 6.41 -8.84 -7.86
CA PHE A 249 6.55 -9.49 -6.56
C PHE A 249 7.72 -8.93 -5.73
N PRO A 250 8.93 -8.73 -6.28
CA PRO A 250 10.00 -7.99 -5.61
C PRO A 250 9.61 -6.57 -5.22
N VAL A 251 8.83 -5.86 -6.05
CA VAL A 251 8.32 -4.51 -5.74
C VAL A 251 7.43 -4.55 -4.50
N LEU A 252 6.53 -5.53 -4.40
CA LEU A 252 5.67 -5.74 -3.23
C LEU A 252 6.49 -6.02 -1.96
N ILE A 253 7.49 -6.90 -2.03
CA ILE A 253 8.33 -7.22 -0.86
C ILE A 253 9.17 -6.02 -0.43
N LEU A 254 9.77 -5.28 -1.36
CA LEU A 254 10.51 -4.05 -1.08
C LEU A 254 9.62 -3.00 -0.40
N CYS A 255 8.40 -2.81 -0.91
CA CYS A 255 7.35 -1.98 -0.30
C CYS A 255 7.09 -2.38 1.16
N SER A 256 7.00 -3.68 1.44
CA SER A 256 6.71 -4.19 2.79
C SER A 256 7.81 -3.88 3.83
N ILE A 257 9.06 -3.61 3.39
CA ILE A 257 10.14 -3.17 4.28
C ILE A 257 9.88 -1.77 4.82
N LEU A 258 9.43 -0.86 3.95
CA LEU A 258 9.11 0.51 4.37
C LEU A 258 8.05 0.50 5.45
N ASP A 259 7.05 -0.35 5.27
CA ASP A 259 5.98 -0.57 6.23
C ASP A 259 6.36 -1.57 7.35
N ARG A 260 7.65 -1.88 7.52
CA ARG A 260 8.15 -2.78 8.56
C ARG A 260 8.55 -2.02 9.82
N ASN A 261 7.85 -2.34 10.90
CA ASN A 261 8.08 -1.83 12.25
C ASN A 261 8.17 -3.03 13.24
N PRO A 262 8.54 -2.82 14.51
CA PRO A 262 9.50 -3.68 15.24
C PRO A 262 9.18 -5.17 15.40
N ILE A 263 10.20 -5.94 15.84
CA ILE A 263 10.29 -7.41 15.85
C ILE A 263 9.04 -8.17 16.33
N ALA A 264 8.28 -7.61 17.28
CA ALA A 264 7.08 -8.20 17.86
C ALA A 264 5.91 -7.18 17.85
N SER A 265 4.96 -7.36 16.93
CA SER A 265 3.79 -6.47 16.79
C SER A 265 2.97 -6.35 18.07
N ASP A 266 2.87 -7.45 18.83
CA ASP A 266 2.03 -7.54 20.02
C ASP A 266 2.66 -6.82 21.23
N ASP A 267 3.99 -6.83 21.36
CA ASP A 267 4.68 -6.09 22.43
C ASP A 267 4.53 -4.58 22.22
N ILE A 268 4.71 -4.12 20.98
CA ILE A 268 4.48 -2.72 20.62
C ILE A 268 3.03 -2.34 20.89
N GLN A 269 2.06 -3.17 20.48
CA GLN A 269 0.65 -2.93 20.75
C GLN A 269 0.39 -2.72 22.25
N ARG A 270 0.98 -3.57 23.11
CA ARG A 270 0.88 -3.43 24.57
C ARG A 270 1.50 -2.12 25.06
N ARG A 271 2.68 -1.74 24.58
CA ARG A 271 3.34 -0.48 24.96
C ARG A 271 2.56 0.74 24.50
N LEU A 272 2.00 0.72 23.29
CA LEU A 272 1.15 1.78 22.76
C LEU A 272 -0.13 1.92 23.59
N ASN A 273 -0.82 0.81 23.88
CA ASN A 273 -2.01 0.80 24.74
C ASN A 273 -1.69 1.32 26.15
N LYS A 274 -0.57 0.90 26.73
CA LYS A 274 -0.13 1.38 28.05
C LYS A 274 0.05 2.91 28.06
N MET A 275 0.58 3.49 26.99
CA MET A 275 0.72 4.95 26.87
C MET A 275 -0.64 5.66 26.74
N VAL A 276 -1.58 5.08 25.98
CA VAL A 276 -2.96 5.57 25.88
C VAL A 276 -3.64 5.52 27.25
N ASP A 277 -3.54 4.39 27.95
CA ASP A 277 -4.16 4.17 29.26
C ASP A 277 -3.61 5.15 30.30
N PHE A 278 -2.29 5.37 30.37
CA PHE A 278 -1.71 6.38 31.26
C PHE A 278 -2.20 7.80 30.94
N THR A 279 -2.38 8.13 29.66
CA THR A 279 -2.91 9.42 29.25
C THR A 279 -4.37 9.57 29.70
N CYS A 280 -5.19 8.52 29.55
CA CYS A 280 -6.58 8.51 30.05
C CYS A 280 -6.64 8.72 31.57
N ILE A 281 -5.89 7.92 32.34
CA ILE A 281 -5.88 7.99 33.81
C ILE A 281 -5.45 9.39 34.28
N SER A 282 -4.47 9.98 33.63
CA SER A 282 -3.95 11.31 34.00
C SER A 282 -4.92 12.45 33.67
N LEU A 283 -5.79 12.28 32.68
CA LEU A 283 -6.85 13.24 32.37
C LEU A 283 -8.09 13.04 33.24
N GLN A 284 -8.30 11.85 33.80
CA GLN A 284 -9.39 11.58 34.74
C GLN A 284 -9.12 12.21 36.12
N ASP A 285 -7.86 12.28 36.56
CA ASP A 285 -7.49 13.00 37.79
C ASP A 285 -7.70 14.50 37.63
N ASP A 286 -8.61 15.06 38.43
CA ASP A 286 -8.99 16.48 38.39
C ASP A 286 -7.79 17.39 38.69
N THR A 287 -6.89 16.98 39.58
CA THR A 287 -5.74 17.82 39.97
C THR A 287 -4.75 17.95 38.82
N THR A 288 -4.36 16.83 38.21
CA THR A 288 -3.50 16.79 37.03
C THR A 288 -4.15 17.43 35.81
N ARG A 289 -5.45 17.19 35.58
CA ARG A 289 -6.20 17.80 34.48
C ARG A 289 -6.24 19.32 34.59
N ASN A 290 -6.57 19.86 35.76
CA ASN A 290 -6.62 21.30 35.97
C ASN A 290 -5.23 21.94 35.86
N ALA A 291 -4.19 21.29 36.39
CA ALA A 291 -2.81 21.74 36.21
C ALA A 291 -2.40 21.76 34.73
N TYR A 292 -2.81 20.75 33.96
CA TYR A 292 -2.57 20.68 32.52
C TYR A 292 -3.33 21.75 31.75
N ILE A 293 -4.61 22.00 32.06
CA ILE A 293 -5.38 23.09 31.45
C ILE A 293 -4.74 24.46 31.76
N ASN A 294 -4.29 24.64 32.99
CA ASN A 294 -3.63 25.88 33.43
C ASN A 294 -2.30 26.13 32.70
N SER A 295 -1.61 25.10 32.19
CA SER A 295 -0.37 25.30 31.41
C SER A 295 -0.59 25.99 30.07
N PHE A 296 -1.83 26.03 29.57
CA PHE A 296 -2.21 26.73 28.33
C PHE A 296 -2.88 28.09 28.57
N ARG A 297 -2.98 28.56 29.81
CA ARG A 297 -3.79 29.75 30.15
C ARG A 297 -3.41 31.00 29.35
N ASP A 298 -2.12 31.16 29.08
CA ASP A 298 -1.55 32.34 28.42
C ASP A 298 -1.59 32.27 26.88
N LEU A 299 -2.07 31.14 26.32
CA LEU A 299 -2.07 30.90 24.88
C LEU A 299 -3.43 31.23 24.24
N PRO A 300 -3.44 31.58 22.93
CA PRO A 300 -4.68 31.81 22.22
C PRO A 300 -5.53 30.54 22.20
N HIS A 301 -6.85 30.69 22.35
CA HIS A 301 -7.81 29.58 22.42
C HIS A 301 -7.70 28.68 23.66
N SER A 302 -7.08 29.13 24.75
CA SER A 302 -6.98 28.40 26.02
C SER A 302 -8.33 27.89 26.56
N GLN A 303 -9.40 28.70 26.44
CA GLN A 303 -10.77 28.29 26.81
C GLN A 303 -11.28 27.11 25.98
N LYS A 304 -10.99 27.11 24.67
CA LYS A 304 -11.37 26.04 23.76
C LYS A 304 -10.59 24.76 24.08
N MET A 305 -9.30 24.89 24.42
CA MET A 305 -8.47 23.79 24.91
C MET A 305 -9.06 23.21 26.20
N ALA A 306 -9.38 24.04 27.19
CA ALA A 306 -9.99 23.60 28.46
C ALA A 306 -11.29 22.82 28.24
N TYR A 307 -12.20 23.37 27.42
CA TYR A 307 -13.43 22.68 27.04
C TYR A 307 -13.15 21.33 26.39
N TRP A 308 -12.19 21.28 25.47
CA TRP A 308 -11.87 20.06 24.73
C TRP A 308 -11.22 18.98 25.62
N VAL A 309 -10.29 19.37 26.49
CA VAL A 309 -9.65 18.48 27.46
C VAL A 309 -10.69 17.88 28.42
N ASN A 310 -11.60 18.70 28.94
CA ASN A 310 -12.70 18.21 29.80
C ASN A 310 -13.62 17.24 29.04
N LYS A 311 -13.90 17.52 27.76
CA LYS A 311 -14.70 16.64 26.92
C LYS A 311 -14.03 15.28 26.68
N ILE A 312 -12.73 15.27 26.44
CA ILE A 312 -11.94 14.04 26.29
C ILE A 312 -11.93 13.26 27.60
N ALA A 313 -11.66 13.93 28.74
CA ALA A 313 -11.64 13.32 30.06
C ALA A 313 -12.96 12.59 30.38
N GLY A 314 -14.10 13.21 30.08
CA GLY A 314 -15.42 12.60 30.24
C GLY A 314 -15.69 11.38 29.34
N LYS A 315 -14.79 11.06 28.39
CA LYS A 315 -14.85 9.86 27.55
C LYS A 315 -13.67 8.92 27.75
N SER A 316 -12.67 9.27 28.56
CA SER A 316 -11.44 8.51 28.76
C SER A 316 -11.67 7.10 29.29
N GLU A 317 -12.68 6.89 30.16
CA GLU A 317 -13.02 5.56 30.70
C GLU A 317 -13.43 4.58 29.59
N PHE A 318 -14.14 5.07 28.58
CA PHE A 318 -14.56 4.25 27.44
C PHE A 318 -13.44 3.99 26.44
N ILE A 319 -12.44 4.88 26.38
CA ILE A 319 -11.29 4.77 25.47
C ILE A 319 -10.23 3.81 26.03
N GLN A 320 -10.10 3.76 27.36
CA GLN A 320 -9.17 2.91 28.09
C GLN A 320 -9.40 1.42 27.77
N GLY A 321 -8.32 0.64 27.82
CA GLY A 321 -8.38 -0.81 27.70
C GLY A 321 -8.42 -1.29 26.26
N ASN A 322 -7.23 -1.67 25.78
CA ASN A 322 -7.00 -2.25 24.44
C ASN A 322 -7.51 -1.35 23.30
N PHE A 323 -7.15 -0.06 23.34
CA PHE A 323 -7.47 0.90 22.27
C PHE A 323 -7.04 0.38 20.89
N PHE A 324 -5.80 -0.08 20.79
CA PHE A 324 -5.28 -0.85 19.67
C PHE A 324 -5.54 -2.34 19.90
N ASN A 325 -6.20 -2.99 18.94
CA ASN A 325 -6.68 -4.38 19.09
C ASN A 325 -6.09 -5.37 18.06
N GLY A 326 -5.13 -4.95 17.25
CA GLY A 326 -4.36 -5.84 16.39
C GLY A 326 -3.51 -5.13 15.35
N PHE A 327 -2.53 -5.83 14.81
CA PHE A 327 -1.69 -5.34 13.72
C PHE A 327 -2.43 -5.35 12.37
N ALA A 328 -2.27 -4.29 11.59
CA ALA A 328 -2.86 -4.11 10.26
C ALA A 328 -1.86 -3.67 9.18
N GLY A 329 -0.62 -3.33 9.55
CA GLY A 329 0.44 -2.98 8.61
C GLY A 329 0.68 -4.06 7.54
N GLN A 330 1.44 -3.69 6.51
CA GLN A 330 1.81 -4.53 5.36
C GLN A 330 0.60 -5.08 4.60
N SER A 331 -0.48 -4.30 4.56
CA SER A 331 -1.76 -4.68 3.97
C SER A 331 -2.32 -6.00 4.50
N ARG A 332 -2.08 -6.36 5.77
CA ARG A 332 -2.66 -7.57 6.37
C ARG A 332 -4.17 -7.48 6.56
N THR A 333 -4.71 -6.25 6.53
CA THR A 333 -6.12 -5.98 6.82
C THR A 333 -6.75 -5.08 5.77
N ARG A 334 -7.97 -5.44 5.36
CA ARG A 334 -8.81 -4.66 4.45
C ARG A 334 -9.42 -3.45 5.15
N PHE A 335 -9.64 -2.37 4.40
CA PHE A 335 -10.30 -1.14 4.87
C PHE A 335 -9.60 -0.45 6.05
N HIS A 336 -8.30 -0.66 6.20
CA HIS A 336 -7.49 -0.04 7.25
C HIS A 336 -6.98 1.33 6.79
N TYR A 337 -7.26 2.38 7.56
CA TYR A 337 -6.79 3.76 7.32
C TYR A 337 -5.65 4.19 8.24
N GLY A 338 -5.49 3.50 9.37
CA GLY A 338 -4.67 3.96 10.50
C GLY A 338 -5.12 5.29 11.09
N ALA A 339 -4.50 5.69 12.20
CA ALA A 339 -4.81 6.96 12.88
C ALA A 339 -4.08 8.16 12.28
N ALA A 340 -2.97 7.94 11.58
CA ALA A 340 -2.04 9.00 11.24
C ALA A 340 -2.55 9.90 10.13
N HIS A 341 -3.20 9.35 9.09
CA HIS A 341 -3.74 10.17 8.00
C HIS A 341 -4.67 11.27 8.53
N ALA A 342 -5.52 10.91 9.49
CA ALA A 342 -6.46 11.84 10.08
C ALA A 342 -5.76 12.96 10.86
N ILE A 343 -4.90 12.56 11.81
CA ILE A 343 -4.13 13.48 12.64
C ILE A 343 -3.28 14.41 11.77
N LEU A 344 -2.58 13.88 10.76
CA LEU A 344 -1.74 14.67 9.85
C LEU A 344 -2.54 15.71 9.08
N CYS A 345 -3.69 15.34 8.51
CA CYS A 345 -4.53 16.27 7.76
C CYS A 345 -5.05 17.41 8.64
N ASP A 346 -5.40 17.11 9.89
CA ASP A 346 -5.99 18.10 10.78
C ASP A 346 -4.93 19.04 11.35
N ILE A 347 -3.74 18.56 11.71
CA ILE A 347 -2.64 19.42 12.18
C ILE A 347 -2.03 20.25 11.04
N GLU A 348 -2.02 19.69 9.81
CA GLU A 348 -1.63 20.40 8.59
C GLU A 348 -2.51 21.64 8.39
N LYS A 349 -3.83 21.44 8.44
CA LYS A 349 -4.82 22.50 8.25
C LYS A 349 -4.88 23.46 9.44
N ALA A 350 -4.62 22.98 10.65
CA ALA A 350 -4.72 23.78 11.88
C ALA A 350 -3.58 24.79 12.04
N TYR A 351 -2.35 24.44 11.66
CA TYR A 351 -1.19 25.25 11.99
C TYR A 351 -0.05 25.12 10.97
N ILE A 352 0.33 23.89 10.60
CA ILE A 352 1.58 23.64 9.85
C ILE A 352 1.55 24.24 8.44
N ALA A 353 0.44 24.13 7.71
CA ALA A 353 0.37 24.63 6.34
C ALA A 353 0.39 26.16 6.24
N GLU A 354 -0.09 26.85 7.27
CA GLU A 354 -0.07 28.32 7.35
C GLU A 354 1.33 28.85 7.68
N HIS A 355 2.06 28.17 8.55
CA HIS A 355 3.40 28.61 8.95
C HIS A 355 4.49 28.16 7.97
N GLY A 356 4.35 26.99 7.32
CA GLY A 356 5.31 26.52 6.34
C GLY A 356 6.60 25.95 6.95
N ARG A 357 7.77 26.33 6.41
CA ARG A 357 9.07 25.94 6.99
C ARG A 357 9.30 26.72 8.28
N ASN A 358 10.03 26.15 9.23
CA ASN A 358 10.27 26.71 10.54
C ASN A 358 8.98 26.89 11.36
N TRP A 359 7.98 26.02 11.16
CA TRP A 359 6.70 26.13 11.88
C TRP A 359 6.85 25.94 13.39
N LEU A 360 7.95 25.34 13.88
CA LEU A 360 8.20 25.16 15.31
C LEU A 360 8.98 26.33 15.94
N GLY A 361 9.71 27.14 15.15
CA GLY A 361 10.73 28.05 15.66
C GLY A 361 10.23 29.42 16.18
N HIS A 362 9.03 29.87 15.81
CA HIS A 362 8.52 31.19 16.26
C HIS A 362 8.05 31.17 17.72
N ASP A 363 7.13 30.27 18.05
CA ASP A 363 6.72 29.97 19.43
C ASP A 363 6.42 28.46 19.54
N PRO A 364 7.35 27.67 20.11
CA PRO A 364 7.16 26.24 20.28
C PRO A 364 5.96 25.87 21.17
N LYS A 365 5.58 26.72 22.13
CA LYS A 365 4.46 26.48 23.03
C LYS A 365 3.14 26.66 22.28
N GLU A 366 3.01 27.75 21.53
CA GLU A 366 1.84 28.00 20.68
C GLU A 366 1.69 26.89 19.62
N ALA A 367 2.76 26.56 18.91
CA ALA A 367 2.75 25.53 17.87
C ALA A 367 2.25 24.18 18.41
N ARG A 368 2.71 23.77 19.58
CA ARG A 368 2.25 22.53 20.22
C ARG A 368 0.81 22.60 20.67
N ALA A 369 0.38 23.71 21.27
CA ALA A 369 -1.01 23.89 21.69
C ALA A 369 -1.96 23.83 20.48
N ALA A 370 -1.59 24.46 19.36
CA ALA A 370 -2.35 24.43 18.13
C ALA A 370 -2.43 23.02 17.51
N VAL A 371 -1.31 22.28 17.49
CA VAL A 371 -1.26 20.89 17.00
C VAL A 371 -2.06 19.94 17.91
N VAL A 372 -2.03 20.13 19.23
CA VAL A 372 -2.86 19.36 20.17
C VAL A 372 -4.35 19.67 19.95
N LEU A 373 -4.72 20.94 19.83
CA LEU A 373 -6.11 21.38 19.67
C LEU A 373 -6.70 20.96 18.32
N GLY A 374 -5.93 21.10 17.24
CA GLY A 374 -6.27 20.77 15.85
C GLY A 374 -7.59 21.37 15.34
N GLN A 375 -8.03 20.96 14.15
CA GLN A 375 -9.34 21.31 13.63
C GLN A 375 -10.34 20.19 13.90
N VAL A 376 -11.43 20.50 14.61
CA VAL A 376 -12.40 19.51 15.13
C VAL A 376 -13.46 19.16 14.06
N ASP A 377 -13.06 19.08 12.80
CA ASP A 377 -13.99 18.97 11.66
C ASP A 377 -14.41 17.52 11.37
N HIS A 378 -13.49 16.56 11.55
CA HIS A 378 -13.65 15.14 11.23
C HIS A 378 -13.18 14.26 12.42
N GLY A 379 -13.35 12.94 12.35
CA GLY A 379 -12.80 11.97 13.32
C GLY A 379 -11.93 10.94 12.59
N LEU A 380 -11.30 9.96 13.23
CA LEU A 380 -10.15 9.21 12.65
C LEU A 380 -10.38 8.42 11.34
N VAL A 381 -11.62 8.17 10.90
CA VAL A 381 -11.90 7.31 9.73
C VAL A 381 -12.80 8.00 8.70
N TRP A 382 -12.23 8.36 7.55
CA TRP A 382 -12.98 8.91 6.41
C TRP A 382 -12.31 8.63 5.07
N PHE A 383 -13.10 8.54 3.99
CA PHE A 383 -12.58 8.36 2.64
C PHE A 383 -11.99 9.67 2.11
N ASP A 384 -10.68 9.67 1.81
CA ASP A 384 -10.00 10.80 1.18
C ASP A 384 -9.64 10.45 -0.26
N GLY A 385 -10.29 11.11 -1.22
CA GLY A 385 -10.03 10.91 -2.65
C GLY A 385 -8.60 11.24 -3.08
N ARG A 386 -7.81 11.98 -2.28
CA ARG A 386 -6.37 12.21 -2.56
C ARG A 386 -5.58 10.90 -2.59
N GLN A 387 -6.00 9.92 -1.79
CA GLN A 387 -5.32 8.64 -1.69
C GLN A 387 -5.56 7.74 -2.92
N MET A 388 -6.50 8.10 -3.81
CA MET A 388 -6.73 7.36 -5.06
C MET A 388 -5.51 7.37 -5.99
N TRP A 389 -4.58 8.33 -5.86
CA TRP A 389 -3.34 8.29 -6.62
C TRP A 389 -2.49 7.05 -6.29
N GLN A 390 -2.41 6.65 -5.01
CA GLN A 390 -1.69 5.44 -4.60
C GLN A 390 -2.36 4.17 -5.14
N THR A 391 -3.68 4.19 -5.26
CA THR A 391 -4.46 3.14 -5.94
C THR A 391 -4.12 3.04 -7.42
N VAL A 392 -4.09 4.17 -8.14
CA VAL A 392 -3.72 4.19 -9.57
C VAL A 392 -2.27 3.73 -9.76
N ALA A 393 -1.35 4.19 -8.93
CA ALA A 393 0.05 3.76 -8.97
C ALA A 393 0.19 2.25 -8.76
N ALA A 394 -0.54 1.67 -7.80
CA ALA A 394 -0.55 0.22 -7.58
C ALA A 394 -1.08 -0.55 -8.80
N ILE A 395 -2.16 -0.06 -9.45
CA ILE A 395 -2.70 -0.67 -10.68
C ILE A 395 -1.65 -0.62 -11.79
N VAL A 396 -1.02 0.53 -12.03
CA VAL A 396 0.01 0.70 -13.06
C VAL A 396 1.21 -0.22 -12.79
N LEU A 397 1.68 -0.31 -11.54
CA LEU A 397 2.80 -1.17 -11.19
C LEU A 397 2.49 -2.64 -11.39
N ILE A 398 1.36 -3.15 -10.89
CA ILE A 398 1.03 -4.58 -11.02
C ILE A 398 0.65 -4.93 -12.46
N VAL A 399 -0.32 -4.22 -13.04
CA VAL A 399 -0.82 -4.53 -14.39
C VAL A 399 0.28 -4.29 -15.40
N GLY A 400 0.96 -3.15 -15.33
CA GLY A 400 1.97 -2.78 -16.31
C GLY A 400 3.20 -3.68 -16.29
N THR A 401 3.65 -4.15 -15.12
CA THR A 401 4.74 -5.15 -15.07
C THR A 401 4.29 -6.51 -15.61
N SER A 402 3.04 -6.93 -15.36
CA SER A 402 2.51 -8.19 -15.89
C SER A 402 2.20 -8.15 -17.40
N VAL A 403 1.96 -6.97 -17.98
CA VAL A 403 1.67 -6.80 -19.41
C VAL A 403 2.83 -7.27 -20.29
N GLY A 404 4.08 -7.12 -19.87
CA GLY A 404 5.21 -7.61 -20.66
C GLY A 404 5.19 -9.12 -20.85
N GLY A 405 4.97 -9.88 -19.76
CA GLY A 405 4.80 -11.34 -19.84
C GLY A 405 3.60 -11.75 -20.70
N PHE A 406 2.51 -10.98 -20.66
CA PHE A 406 1.37 -11.19 -21.55
C PHE A 406 1.72 -10.95 -23.04
N ILE A 407 2.39 -9.83 -23.36
CA ILE A 407 2.78 -9.48 -24.73
C ILE A 407 3.69 -10.57 -25.32
N LEU A 408 4.67 -11.04 -24.56
CA LEU A 408 5.55 -12.13 -25.00
C LEU A 408 4.73 -13.38 -25.28
N SER A 409 3.99 -13.89 -24.30
CA SER A 409 3.22 -15.13 -24.46
C SER A 409 2.12 -15.05 -25.52
N PHE A 410 1.63 -13.86 -25.88
CA PHE A 410 0.57 -13.67 -26.88
C PHE A 410 1.08 -13.65 -28.31
N ASN A 411 2.33 -13.26 -28.52
CA ASN A 411 2.94 -13.15 -29.84
C ASN A 411 4.04 -14.19 -30.10
N THR A 412 4.33 -15.08 -29.14
CA THR A 412 5.26 -16.22 -29.29
C THR A 412 4.49 -17.50 -29.62
N PRO A 413 5.16 -18.60 -30.04
CA PRO A 413 4.49 -19.81 -30.49
C PRO A 413 3.35 -20.20 -29.54
N THR A 414 2.18 -20.50 -30.11
CA THR A 414 0.82 -20.29 -29.55
C THR A 414 0.29 -18.85 -29.67
N VAL A 415 0.41 -18.28 -30.88
CA VAL A 415 -0.09 -16.92 -31.16
C VAL A 415 -1.55 -16.79 -30.75
N GLY A 416 -1.87 -15.73 -30.02
CA GLY A 416 -3.23 -15.45 -29.54
C GLY A 416 -3.46 -15.82 -28.07
N LEU A 417 -4.74 -16.06 -27.75
CA LEU A 417 -5.18 -16.34 -26.38
C LEU A 417 -5.19 -17.86 -26.14
N GLY A 418 -4.06 -18.39 -25.71
CA GLY A 418 -3.91 -19.78 -25.24
C GLY A 418 -4.00 -19.91 -23.73
N CYS A 419 -3.69 -21.09 -23.18
CA CYS A 419 -3.74 -21.33 -21.74
C CYS A 419 -2.78 -20.43 -20.95
N ARG A 420 -1.58 -20.15 -21.50
CA ARG A 420 -0.56 -19.29 -20.86
C ARG A 420 -1.06 -17.84 -20.73
N THR A 421 -1.33 -17.20 -21.86
CA THR A 421 -1.81 -15.81 -21.91
C THR A 421 -3.18 -15.62 -21.29
N GLY A 422 -4.11 -16.54 -21.53
CA GLY A 422 -5.41 -16.58 -20.89
C GLY A 422 -5.29 -16.71 -19.38
N GLY A 423 -4.37 -17.54 -18.88
CA GLY A 423 -4.11 -17.68 -17.46
C GLY A 423 -3.58 -16.41 -16.79
N TYR A 424 -2.64 -15.70 -17.43
CA TYR A 424 -2.19 -14.38 -16.98
C TYR A 424 -3.33 -13.36 -16.96
N LEU A 425 -4.16 -13.34 -18.01
CA LEU A 425 -5.30 -12.44 -18.11
C LEU A 425 -6.33 -12.70 -17.00
N VAL A 426 -6.70 -13.97 -16.76
CA VAL A 426 -7.62 -14.37 -15.68
C VAL A 426 -7.10 -13.90 -14.33
N TYR A 427 -5.81 -14.09 -14.05
CA TYR A 427 -5.19 -13.65 -12.80
C TYR A 427 -5.31 -12.14 -12.60
N ILE A 428 -4.92 -11.35 -13.61
CA ILE A 428 -4.91 -9.88 -13.54
C ILE A 428 -6.33 -9.30 -13.48
N VAL A 429 -7.26 -9.83 -14.28
CA VAL A 429 -8.67 -9.40 -14.26
C VAL A 429 -9.30 -9.71 -12.91
N THR A 430 -9.00 -10.87 -12.32
CA THR A 430 -9.49 -11.24 -10.98
C THR A 430 -8.92 -10.30 -9.92
N ALA A 431 -7.61 -10.02 -9.96
CA ALA A 431 -6.96 -9.08 -9.04
C ALA A 431 -7.53 -7.65 -9.16
N LEU A 432 -7.80 -7.19 -10.38
CA LEU A 432 -8.40 -5.88 -10.65
C LEU A 432 -9.85 -5.82 -10.14
N THR A 433 -10.63 -6.87 -10.39
CA THR A 433 -12.02 -6.97 -9.92
C THR A 433 -12.10 -6.97 -8.40
N LEU A 434 -11.23 -7.74 -7.73
CA LEU A 434 -11.09 -7.74 -6.27
C LEU A 434 -10.82 -6.33 -5.74
N HIS A 435 -9.90 -5.60 -6.38
CA HIS A 435 -9.52 -4.27 -5.96
C HIS A 435 -10.63 -3.23 -6.19
N ILE A 436 -11.24 -3.20 -7.38
CA ILE A 436 -12.37 -2.29 -7.70
C ILE A 436 -13.54 -2.56 -6.75
N THR A 437 -13.87 -3.83 -6.52
CA THR A 437 -14.96 -4.21 -5.60
C THR A 437 -14.64 -3.78 -4.17
N GLU A 438 -13.39 -3.91 -3.72
CA GLU A 438 -12.97 -3.42 -2.42
C GLU A 438 -13.15 -1.91 -2.29
N MET A 439 -12.69 -1.13 -3.28
CA MET A 439 -12.86 0.32 -3.30
C MET A 439 -14.34 0.72 -3.33
N ALA A 440 -15.17 0.01 -4.10
CA ALA A 440 -16.61 0.23 -4.18
C ALA A 440 -17.29 -0.06 -2.82
N VAL A 441 -17.07 -1.24 -2.24
CA VAL A 441 -17.62 -1.62 -0.92
C VAL A 441 -17.21 -0.59 0.11
N TRP A 442 -15.95 -0.16 0.07
CA TRP A 442 -15.42 0.83 0.99
C TRP A 442 -16.09 2.20 0.84
N TRP A 443 -16.22 2.69 -0.39
CA TRP A 443 -16.92 3.92 -0.74
C TRP A 443 -18.37 3.88 -0.24
N PHE A 444 -19.12 2.82 -0.58
CA PHE A 444 -20.53 2.67 -0.20
C PHE A 444 -20.76 2.50 1.30
N THR A 445 -19.81 1.91 2.02
CA THR A 445 -19.93 1.69 3.47
C THR A 445 -19.28 2.79 4.30
N SER A 446 -18.64 3.78 3.68
CA SER A 446 -18.01 4.88 4.40
C SER A 446 -19.08 5.78 5.06
N PRO A 447 -18.93 6.12 6.36
CA PRO A 447 -19.96 6.85 7.12
C PRO A 447 -20.15 8.31 6.67
N LEU A 448 -19.39 8.78 5.69
CA LEU A 448 -19.40 10.17 5.20
C LEU A 448 -20.70 10.57 4.50
N ARG A 449 -21.56 9.64 4.07
CA ARG A 449 -22.75 10.01 3.28
C ARG A 449 -23.93 10.52 4.12
N LYS A 450 -23.95 10.30 5.44
CA LYS A 450 -25.02 10.79 6.33
C LYS A 450 -24.47 11.23 7.69
N LYS A 451 -23.83 12.40 7.70
CA LYS A 451 -23.17 13.02 8.86
C LYS A 451 -24.10 13.18 10.08
N GLU A 452 -25.41 13.32 9.85
CA GLU A 452 -26.41 13.57 10.90
C GLU A 452 -27.01 12.28 11.49
N GLN A 453 -27.43 11.31 10.66
CA GLN A 453 -27.95 10.02 11.16
C GLN A 453 -26.91 9.22 11.93
N PHE A 454 -25.63 9.32 11.55
CA PHE A 454 -24.55 8.64 12.27
C PHE A 454 -24.29 9.26 13.65
N ARG A 455 -24.35 10.60 13.76
CA ARG A 455 -24.23 11.30 15.05
C ARG A 455 -25.32 10.90 16.02
N ALA A 456 -26.58 10.92 15.59
CA ALA A 456 -27.71 10.53 16.42
C ALA A 456 -27.56 9.10 16.97
N ASN A 457 -27.13 8.16 16.13
CA ASN A 457 -26.94 6.76 16.53
C ASN A 457 -25.77 6.56 17.50
N ILE A 458 -24.65 7.29 17.34
CA ILE A 458 -23.51 7.21 18.27
C ILE A 458 -23.86 7.87 19.60
N GLU A 459 -24.52 9.02 19.59
CA GLU A 459 -24.95 9.70 20.82
C GLU A 459 -25.92 8.83 21.61
N GLN A 460 -26.89 8.20 20.93
CA GLN A 460 -27.83 7.27 21.55
C GLN A 460 -27.12 6.01 22.10
N TYR A 461 -26.13 5.46 21.40
CA TYR A 461 -25.34 4.33 21.87
C TYR A 461 -24.48 4.69 23.09
N THR A 462 -23.84 5.86 23.06
CA THR A 462 -22.99 6.34 24.14
C THR A 462 -23.81 6.58 25.42
N ARG A 463 -25.06 7.07 25.27
CA ARG A 463 -26.01 7.19 26.39
C ARG A 463 -26.47 5.83 26.92
N GLN A 464 -26.78 4.87 26.03
CA GLN A 464 -27.16 3.52 26.44
C GLN A 464 -26.04 2.77 27.18
N LEU A 465 -24.77 2.99 26.81
CA LEU A 465 -23.64 2.40 27.52
C LEU A 465 -23.34 3.03 28.88
N SER A 466 -23.68 4.30 29.10
CA SER A 466 -23.52 4.93 30.41
C SER A 466 -24.56 4.47 31.43
N GLU A 467 -25.66 3.86 30.98
CA GLU A 467 -26.81 3.52 31.83
C GLU A 467 -26.89 2.04 32.23
N THR A 468 -26.01 1.15 31.74
CA THR A 468 -26.11 -0.30 32.05
C THR A 468 -24.77 -0.97 32.41
N PRO A 469 -24.67 -1.69 33.55
CA PRO A 469 -23.62 -2.68 33.75
C PRO A 469 -23.86 -3.84 32.78
N LEU A 470 -22.84 -4.18 31.98
CA LEU A 470 -22.84 -5.18 30.91
C LEU A 470 -23.75 -6.41 31.17
N PRO A 471 -24.63 -6.74 30.21
CA PRO A 471 -24.35 -7.96 29.46
C PRO A 471 -24.47 -7.80 27.94
N ASN A 472 -23.57 -8.52 27.27
CA ASN A 472 -23.53 -8.93 25.86
C ASN A 472 -23.85 -7.90 24.75
N SER A 473 -22.81 -7.69 23.93
CA SER A 473 -22.71 -6.85 22.74
C SER A 473 -23.97 -6.77 21.87
N ARG A 474 -24.70 -5.65 21.96
CA ARG A 474 -25.67 -5.24 20.92
C ARG A 474 -24.94 -4.48 19.81
N HIS A 475 -25.01 -5.01 18.60
CA HIS A 475 -24.29 -4.49 17.43
C HIS A 475 -24.96 -3.26 16.79
N ILE A 476 -24.10 -2.35 16.33
CA ILE A 476 -24.42 -1.09 15.65
C ILE A 476 -25.14 -1.35 14.32
N ARG A 477 -26.36 -0.82 14.18
CA ARG A 477 -27.13 -0.79 12.92
C ARG A 477 -26.69 0.43 12.09
N LEU A 478 -25.72 0.26 11.19
CA LEU A 478 -25.41 1.28 10.17
C LEU A 478 -26.54 1.34 9.12
N PRO A 479 -27.19 2.51 8.90
CA PRO A 479 -28.26 2.67 7.94
C PRO A 479 -27.68 2.94 6.55
N GLY A 480 -27.87 2.00 5.63
CA GLY A 480 -27.42 2.13 4.24
C GLY A 480 -27.67 0.88 3.39
N LEU A 481 -27.81 -0.29 4.04
CA LEU A 481 -28.17 -1.57 3.42
C LEU A 481 -29.16 -2.38 4.30
N ALA A 482 -30.11 -1.70 4.95
CA ALA A 482 -31.03 -2.32 5.91
C ALA A 482 -31.91 -3.41 5.28
N THR A 483 -32.30 -3.24 4.01
CA THR A 483 -33.12 -4.19 3.25
C THR A 483 -32.35 -5.49 2.94
N SER A 484 -31.11 -5.38 2.44
CA SER A 484 -30.23 -6.54 2.15
C SER A 484 -29.88 -7.36 3.40
N LYS A 485 -29.62 -6.71 4.54
CA LYS A 485 -29.29 -7.41 5.79
C LYS A 485 -30.44 -8.26 6.32
N SER A 486 -31.69 -7.83 6.14
CA SER A 486 -32.85 -8.61 6.59
C SER A 486 -32.99 -9.92 5.83
N ILE A 487 -32.73 -9.90 4.52
CA ILE A 487 -32.78 -11.07 3.64
C ILE A 487 -31.64 -12.03 3.98
N VAL A 488 -30.42 -11.51 4.12
CA VAL A 488 -29.24 -12.32 4.49
C VAL A 488 -29.41 -12.93 5.89
N ALA A 489 -29.93 -12.18 6.86
CA ALA A 489 -30.19 -12.71 8.20
C ALA A 489 -31.25 -13.83 8.21
N LYS A 490 -32.30 -13.71 7.38
CA LYS A 490 -33.29 -14.77 7.18
C LYS A 490 -32.66 -16.00 6.53
N ALA A 491 -31.91 -15.82 5.44
CA ALA A 491 -31.20 -16.91 4.76
C ALA A 491 -30.22 -17.64 5.70
N LEU A 492 -29.46 -16.92 6.51
CA LEU A 492 -28.56 -17.52 7.50
C LEU A 492 -29.28 -18.26 8.61
N THR A 493 -30.50 -17.84 8.96
CA THR A 493 -31.30 -18.56 9.95
C THR A 493 -31.72 -19.92 9.38
N VAL A 494 -32.13 -19.96 8.11
CA VAL A 494 -32.44 -21.21 7.42
C VAL A 494 -31.20 -22.10 7.32
N ILE A 495 -30.07 -21.54 6.87
CA ILE A 495 -28.79 -22.28 6.76
C ILE A 495 -28.32 -22.77 8.13
N GLU A 496 -28.46 -21.99 9.21
CA GLU A 496 -28.13 -22.43 10.56
C GLU A 496 -28.93 -23.65 10.96
N VAL A 497 -30.26 -23.62 10.79
CA VAL A 497 -31.14 -24.73 11.16
C VAL A 497 -30.77 -25.99 10.38
N VAL A 498 -30.58 -25.87 9.06
CA VAL A 498 -30.19 -27.00 8.20
C VAL A 498 -28.82 -27.53 8.59
N THR A 499 -27.81 -26.67 8.73
CA THR A 499 -26.42 -27.08 9.02
C THR A 499 -26.31 -27.74 10.39
N VAL A 500 -26.94 -27.15 11.42
CA VAL A 500 -26.97 -27.71 12.77
C VAL A 500 -27.70 -29.05 12.76
N SER A 501 -28.85 -29.15 12.09
CA SER A 501 -29.60 -30.42 12.00
C SER A 501 -28.78 -31.51 11.28
N SER A 502 -28.15 -31.21 10.15
CA SER A 502 -27.35 -32.15 9.36
C SER A 502 -26.09 -32.61 10.11
N THR A 503 -25.35 -31.68 10.74
CA THR A 503 -24.12 -32.03 11.49
C THR A 503 -24.42 -32.84 12.74
N LEU A 504 -25.48 -32.50 13.49
CA LEU A 504 -25.90 -33.28 14.65
C LEU A 504 -26.40 -34.67 14.24
N SER A 505 -27.06 -34.79 13.08
CA SER A 505 -27.48 -36.09 12.53
C SER A 505 -26.27 -36.96 12.19
N MET A 506 -25.24 -36.42 11.53
CA MET A 506 -24.00 -37.17 11.26
C MET A 506 -23.26 -37.58 12.54
N LEU A 507 -23.12 -36.66 13.51
CA LEU A 507 -22.50 -36.96 14.81
C LEU A 507 -23.25 -38.03 15.61
N ARG A 508 -24.57 -38.16 15.41
CA ARG A 508 -25.38 -39.22 16.04
C ARG A 508 -25.11 -40.61 15.44
N VAL A 509 -24.63 -40.71 14.20
CA VAL A 509 -24.34 -42.00 13.56
C VAL A 509 -22.97 -42.55 13.98
N ILE A 510 -22.01 -41.69 14.33
CA ILE A 510 -20.65 -42.11 14.68
C ILE A 510 -20.60 -42.61 16.15
N PRO A 511 -20.16 -43.85 16.42
CA PRO A 511 -19.96 -44.35 17.77
C PRO A 511 -18.74 -43.68 18.41
N MET A 512 -18.97 -42.73 19.32
CA MET A 512 -17.92 -42.01 20.05
C MET A 512 -18.13 -42.08 21.57
N ARG A 513 -17.03 -42.18 22.32
CA ARG A 513 -16.99 -42.02 23.79
C ARG A 513 -17.30 -40.56 24.13
N HIS A 514 -18.19 -40.29 25.10
CA HIS A 514 -18.68 -38.94 25.48
C HIS A 514 -19.53 -38.23 24.40
N LYS A 515 -20.41 -38.98 23.74
CA LYS A 515 -21.28 -38.50 22.65
C LYS A 515 -22.12 -37.27 23.01
N GLU A 516 -22.75 -37.25 24.18
CA GLU A 516 -23.65 -36.14 24.56
C GLU A 516 -22.93 -34.81 24.77
N SER A 517 -21.80 -34.83 25.50
CA SER A 517 -21.00 -33.62 25.75
C SER A 517 -20.47 -33.04 24.44
N ARG A 518 -19.84 -33.86 23.58
CA ARG A 518 -19.33 -33.39 22.28
C ARG A 518 -20.42 -32.86 21.36
N THR A 519 -21.62 -33.46 21.40
CA THR A 519 -22.75 -33.00 20.60
C THR A 519 -23.23 -31.62 21.06
N LYS A 520 -23.36 -31.40 22.38
CA LYS A 520 -23.71 -30.09 22.96
C LYS A 520 -22.64 -29.04 22.69
N ASP A 521 -21.36 -29.38 22.85
CA ASP A 521 -20.25 -28.47 22.58
C ASP A 521 -20.20 -28.06 21.12
N THR A 522 -20.42 -29.00 20.19
CA THR A 522 -20.47 -28.73 18.76
C THR A 522 -21.69 -27.89 18.38
N GLU A 523 -22.87 -28.18 18.95
CA GLU A 523 -24.07 -27.37 18.76
C GLU A 523 -23.84 -25.93 19.23
N ASN A 524 -23.30 -25.75 20.44
CA ASN A 524 -22.98 -24.44 21.00
C ASN A 524 -21.94 -23.71 20.14
N ALA A 525 -20.90 -24.40 19.68
CA ALA A 525 -19.90 -23.83 18.79
C ALA A 525 -20.49 -23.38 17.44
N LEU A 526 -21.35 -24.20 16.82
CA LEU A 526 -22.02 -23.88 15.56
C LEU A 526 -23.00 -22.71 15.73
N ARG A 527 -23.87 -22.74 16.76
CA ARG A 527 -24.79 -21.64 17.05
C ARG A 527 -24.05 -20.34 17.36
N ASN A 528 -22.97 -20.41 18.15
CA ASN A 528 -22.13 -19.25 18.41
C ASN A 528 -21.43 -18.73 17.14
N HIS A 529 -21.02 -19.63 16.24
CA HIS A 529 -20.49 -19.25 14.93
C HIS A 529 -21.52 -18.49 14.08
N PHE A 530 -22.75 -19.02 13.94
CA PHE A 530 -23.82 -18.35 13.20
C PHE A 530 -24.28 -17.04 13.84
N ARG A 531 -24.36 -16.97 15.18
CA ARG A 531 -24.59 -15.71 15.91
C ARG A 531 -23.52 -14.67 15.56
N THR A 532 -22.25 -15.08 15.57
CA THR A 532 -21.13 -14.21 15.18
C THR A 532 -21.25 -13.75 13.74
N LEU A 533 -21.62 -14.64 12.80
CA LEU A 533 -21.85 -14.30 11.39
C LEU A 533 -22.97 -13.26 11.23
N ARG A 534 -24.12 -13.45 11.89
CA ARG A 534 -25.23 -12.49 11.86
C ARG A 534 -24.84 -11.12 12.40
N GLY A 535 -23.92 -11.06 13.37
CA GLY A 535 -23.39 -9.82 13.96
C GLY A 535 -22.37 -9.07 13.09
N LEU A 536 -21.93 -9.64 11.96
CA LEU A 536 -20.90 -9.01 11.14
C LEU A 536 -21.38 -7.72 10.48
N THR A 537 -20.47 -6.76 10.39
CA THR A 537 -20.65 -5.57 9.55
C THR A 537 -20.70 -5.98 8.07
N THR A 538 -21.27 -5.13 7.21
CA THR A 538 -21.30 -5.38 5.76
C THR A 538 -19.88 -5.63 5.21
N ARG A 539 -18.90 -4.88 5.69
CA ARG A 539 -17.48 -5.10 5.36
C ARG A 539 -16.99 -6.49 5.78
N GLY A 540 -17.36 -6.94 6.98
CA GLY A 540 -17.04 -8.29 7.46
C GLY A 540 -17.67 -9.41 6.63
N TRP A 541 -18.90 -9.20 6.15
CA TRP A 541 -19.58 -10.12 5.23
C TRP A 541 -18.83 -10.27 3.91
N PHE A 542 -18.57 -9.16 3.22
CA PHE A 542 -17.80 -9.16 1.97
C PHE A 542 -16.41 -9.75 2.16
N GLN A 543 -15.74 -9.45 3.29
CA GLN A 543 -14.43 -10.01 3.59
C GLN A 543 -14.43 -11.54 3.63
N ARG A 544 -15.40 -12.15 4.34
CA ARG A 544 -15.41 -13.60 4.55
C ARG A 544 -15.94 -14.38 3.36
N ILE A 545 -16.97 -13.88 2.68
CA ILE A 545 -17.68 -14.65 1.64
C ILE A 545 -17.18 -14.35 0.23
N PHE A 546 -16.79 -13.10 -0.03
CA PHE A 546 -16.39 -12.70 -1.37
C PHE A 546 -14.87 -12.61 -1.48
N PHE A 547 -14.25 -11.76 -0.67
CA PHE A 547 -12.84 -11.44 -0.83
C PHE A 547 -11.91 -12.61 -0.50
N THR A 548 -12.04 -13.22 0.68
CA THR A 548 -11.11 -14.29 1.10
C THR A 548 -11.14 -15.50 0.16
N PRO A 549 -12.31 -16.03 -0.26
CA PRO A 549 -12.36 -17.18 -1.15
C PRO A 549 -11.80 -16.87 -2.55
N ILE A 550 -12.10 -15.70 -3.11
CA ILE A 550 -11.59 -15.32 -4.44
C ILE A 550 -10.09 -15.01 -4.38
N GLU A 551 -9.58 -14.38 -3.32
CA GLU A 551 -8.13 -14.24 -3.08
C GLU A 551 -7.44 -15.62 -3.04
N PHE A 552 -8.05 -16.59 -2.37
CA PHE A 552 -7.52 -17.95 -2.31
C PHE A 552 -7.55 -18.64 -3.67
N ALA A 553 -8.68 -18.58 -4.38
CA ALA A 553 -8.78 -19.11 -5.74
C ALA A 553 -7.74 -18.47 -6.67
N ASN A 554 -7.54 -17.14 -6.60
CA ASN A 554 -6.56 -16.44 -7.43
C ASN A 554 -5.10 -16.77 -7.03
N THR A 555 -4.84 -17.03 -5.74
CA THR A 555 -3.53 -17.51 -5.27
C THR A 555 -3.23 -18.91 -5.79
N VAL A 556 -4.20 -19.83 -5.67
CA VAL A 556 -4.08 -21.19 -6.22
C VAL A 556 -3.91 -21.15 -7.73
N TRP A 557 -4.63 -20.26 -8.43
CA TRP A 557 -4.49 -20.04 -9.86
C TRP A 557 -3.06 -19.60 -10.22
N MET A 558 -2.48 -18.65 -9.49
CA MET A 558 -1.10 -18.22 -9.67
C MET A 558 -0.11 -19.38 -9.48
N CYS A 559 -0.25 -20.16 -8.41
CA CYS A 559 0.60 -21.33 -8.15
C CYS A 559 0.45 -22.42 -9.23
N TYR A 560 -0.77 -22.63 -9.73
CA TYR A 560 -1.05 -23.51 -10.85
C TYR A 560 -0.34 -23.04 -12.11
N MET A 561 -0.43 -21.75 -12.45
CA MET A 561 0.23 -21.17 -13.63
C MET A 561 1.73 -21.36 -13.59
N ILE A 562 2.38 -21.02 -12.46
CA ILE A 562 3.83 -21.20 -12.29
C ILE A 562 4.21 -22.67 -12.46
N THR A 563 3.52 -23.58 -11.75
CA THR A 563 3.84 -25.02 -11.79
C THR A 563 3.60 -25.62 -13.18
N ALA A 564 2.44 -25.34 -13.79
CA ALA A 564 2.06 -25.87 -15.10
C ALA A 564 3.01 -25.38 -16.21
N GLN A 565 3.46 -24.13 -16.14
CA GLN A 565 4.44 -23.57 -17.07
C GLN A 565 5.82 -24.22 -16.87
N THR A 566 6.27 -24.34 -15.62
CA THR A 566 7.58 -24.93 -15.26
C THR A 566 7.72 -26.36 -15.77
N ILE A 567 6.67 -27.17 -15.70
CA ILE A 567 6.71 -28.58 -16.14
C ILE A 567 6.33 -28.78 -17.63
N GLY A 568 5.91 -27.72 -18.33
CA GLY A 568 5.43 -27.83 -19.71
C GLY A 568 4.02 -28.42 -19.86
N ALA A 569 3.17 -28.38 -18.82
CA ALA A 569 1.79 -28.90 -18.91
C ALA A 569 0.89 -28.15 -19.91
N PHE A 570 1.29 -26.94 -20.32
CA PHE A 570 0.62 -26.19 -21.38
C PHE A 570 1.01 -26.64 -22.80
N ASN A 571 1.90 -27.62 -22.96
CA ASN A 571 2.23 -28.20 -24.25
C ASN A 571 1.23 -29.30 -24.60
N ASN A 572 -0.03 -28.93 -24.84
CA ASN A 572 -1.09 -29.84 -25.27
C ASN A 572 -1.91 -29.20 -26.39
N CYS A 573 -2.67 -29.98 -27.15
CA CYS A 573 -3.44 -29.46 -28.28
C CYS A 573 -4.40 -28.33 -27.91
N SER A 574 -4.99 -28.33 -26.70
CA SER A 574 -5.95 -27.30 -26.28
C SER A 574 -5.28 -25.94 -26.08
N CYS A 575 -4.09 -25.96 -25.50
CA CYS A 575 -3.31 -24.76 -25.20
C CYS A 575 -2.54 -24.28 -26.43
N MET A 576 -1.96 -25.23 -27.19
CA MET A 576 -1.12 -24.94 -28.35
C MET A 576 -1.90 -24.36 -29.54
N THR A 577 -3.20 -24.67 -29.62
CA THR A 577 -4.08 -24.15 -30.67
C THR A 577 -4.70 -22.79 -30.33
N SER A 578 -4.39 -22.19 -29.19
CA SER A 578 -4.95 -20.89 -28.76
C SER A 578 -6.49 -20.84 -28.76
N SER A 579 -7.12 -21.89 -28.23
CA SER A 579 -8.59 -22.09 -28.28
C SER A 579 -9.41 -21.10 -27.44
N TRP A 580 -8.81 -20.28 -26.58
CA TRP A 580 -9.57 -19.39 -25.68
C TRP A 580 -9.98 -18.07 -26.34
N GLY A 581 -9.46 -17.75 -27.53
CA GLY A 581 -9.78 -16.51 -28.26
C GLY A 581 -10.23 -16.74 -29.69
N GLY A 582 -10.83 -15.72 -30.32
CA GLY A 582 -11.34 -15.80 -31.69
C GLY A 582 -10.27 -15.82 -32.80
N TYR A 583 -9.00 -15.65 -32.45
CA TYR A 583 -7.86 -15.62 -33.39
C TYR A 583 -7.00 -16.89 -33.35
N GLY A 584 -7.56 -18.02 -32.87
CA GLY A 584 -6.88 -19.31 -32.77
C GLY A 584 -7.64 -20.46 -33.45
N GLY A 585 -7.44 -21.67 -32.95
CA GLY A 585 -8.03 -22.92 -33.43
C GLY A 585 -7.11 -23.78 -34.29
N TYR A 586 -5.83 -23.41 -34.41
CA TYR A 586 -4.84 -24.11 -35.23
C TYR A 586 -3.50 -24.28 -34.54
N LEU A 587 -2.77 -25.33 -34.90
CA LEU A 587 -1.37 -25.56 -34.53
C LEU A 587 -0.55 -25.62 -35.81
N ASP A 588 0.56 -24.89 -35.87
CA ASP A 588 1.52 -25.02 -36.96
C ASP A 588 2.71 -25.89 -36.53
N PHE A 589 2.88 -27.05 -37.18
CA PHE A 589 3.96 -27.99 -36.82
C PHE A 589 5.36 -27.49 -37.18
N THR A 590 5.50 -26.45 -37.99
CA THR A 590 6.80 -25.84 -38.29
C THR A 590 7.19 -24.77 -37.28
N GLN A 591 6.20 -24.14 -36.63
CA GLN A 591 6.43 -22.97 -35.76
C GLN A 591 5.98 -23.14 -34.30
N TRP A 592 5.61 -24.36 -33.88
CA TRP A 592 5.16 -24.59 -32.49
C TRP A 592 6.28 -24.43 -31.45
N ASN A 593 7.52 -24.79 -31.81
CA ASN A 593 8.69 -24.72 -30.92
C ASN A 593 9.58 -23.50 -31.19
N HIS A 594 9.47 -22.91 -32.39
CA HIS A 594 10.26 -21.77 -32.81
C HIS A 594 9.42 -20.82 -33.67
N ALA A 595 9.37 -19.54 -33.35
CA ALA A 595 8.66 -18.54 -34.16
C ALA A 595 9.64 -17.79 -35.09
N ASP A 596 9.40 -17.89 -36.40
CA ASP A 596 10.24 -17.26 -37.42
C ASP A 596 9.73 -15.87 -37.88
N SER A 597 8.70 -15.35 -37.21
CA SER A 597 8.10 -14.08 -37.63
C SER A 597 9.05 -12.90 -37.37
N PRO A 598 9.27 -11.99 -38.34
CA PRO A 598 10.19 -10.87 -38.18
C PRO A 598 9.77 -9.88 -37.08
N LEU A 599 8.51 -9.94 -36.64
CA LEU A 599 7.97 -9.09 -35.58
C LEU A 599 8.24 -9.64 -34.18
N VAL A 600 8.70 -10.90 -34.04
CA VAL A 600 8.95 -11.54 -32.74
C VAL A 600 9.90 -10.69 -31.90
N ALA A 601 11.02 -10.26 -32.49
CA ALA A 601 11.99 -9.40 -31.82
C ALA A 601 11.37 -8.10 -31.29
N GLN A 602 10.50 -7.45 -32.07
CA GLN A 602 9.85 -6.20 -31.66
C GLN A 602 8.95 -6.41 -30.44
N TYR A 603 8.14 -7.47 -30.43
CA TYR A 603 7.26 -7.76 -29.29
C TYR A 603 8.03 -8.16 -28.04
N TRP A 604 9.15 -8.88 -28.19
CA TRP A 604 10.00 -9.27 -27.05
C TRP A 604 10.67 -8.05 -26.43
N VAL A 605 11.21 -7.15 -27.26
CA VAL A 605 11.76 -5.87 -26.82
C VAL A 605 10.68 -5.05 -26.13
N GLN A 606 9.49 -4.91 -26.74
CA GLN A 606 8.39 -4.15 -26.16
C GLN A 606 8.00 -4.69 -24.78
N GLY A 607 7.72 -5.99 -24.67
CA GLY A 607 7.29 -6.59 -23.41
C GLY A 607 8.36 -6.49 -22.32
N THR A 608 9.61 -6.78 -22.65
CA THR A 608 10.75 -6.69 -21.73
C THR A 608 10.97 -5.26 -21.25
N VAL A 609 11.00 -4.29 -22.17
CA VAL A 609 11.24 -2.87 -21.84
C VAL A 609 10.11 -2.33 -20.95
N ILE A 610 8.84 -2.58 -21.27
CA ILE A 610 7.70 -2.11 -20.47
C ILE A 610 7.82 -2.61 -19.02
N THR A 611 8.03 -3.92 -18.84
CA THR A 611 8.12 -4.51 -17.51
C THR A 611 9.34 -4.01 -16.75
N CYS A 612 10.53 -4.01 -17.36
CA CYS A 612 11.77 -3.56 -16.71
C CYS A 612 11.71 -2.09 -16.31
N VAL A 613 11.17 -1.22 -17.17
CA VAL A 613 11.00 0.20 -16.86
C VAL A 613 10.03 0.40 -15.70
N LEU A 614 8.84 -0.22 -15.73
CA LEU A 614 7.86 -0.05 -14.66
C LEU A 614 8.30 -0.64 -13.33
N MET A 615 8.95 -1.81 -13.36
CA MET A 615 9.55 -2.42 -12.17
C MET A 615 10.67 -1.52 -11.62
N GLY A 616 11.58 -1.05 -12.48
CA GLY A 616 12.69 -0.19 -12.09
C GLY A 616 12.21 1.14 -11.51
N LEU A 617 11.19 1.77 -12.09
CA LEU A 617 10.56 2.97 -11.56
C LEU A 617 9.91 2.71 -10.19
N GLY A 618 9.18 1.59 -10.06
CA GLY A 618 8.55 1.17 -8.80
C GLY A 618 9.58 0.96 -7.68
N MET A 619 10.63 0.17 -7.94
CA MET A 619 11.72 -0.05 -6.99
C MET A 619 12.43 1.25 -6.63
N SER A 620 12.78 2.07 -7.63
CA SER A 620 13.46 3.35 -7.42
C SER A 620 12.64 4.29 -6.55
N TYR A 621 11.32 4.37 -6.79
CA TYR A 621 10.41 5.16 -5.96
C TYR A 621 10.40 4.69 -4.50
N ILE A 622 10.32 3.38 -4.27
CA ILE A 622 10.30 2.80 -2.92
C ILE A 622 11.62 3.07 -2.19
N VAL A 623 12.76 2.80 -2.83
CA VAL A 623 14.08 3.09 -2.25
C VAL A 623 14.23 4.59 -1.96
N LEU A 624 13.75 5.43 -2.86
CA LEU A 624 13.78 6.87 -2.66
C LEU A 624 12.96 7.29 -1.43
N GLU A 625 11.71 6.83 -1.30
CA GLU A 625 10.88 7.11 -0.12
C GLU A 625 11.52 6.59 1.17
N TRP A 626 12.19 5.44 1.12
CA TRP A 626 12.96 4.93 2.25
C TRP A 626 14.05 5.89 2.71
N LEU A 627 14.88 6.35 1.78
CA LEU A 627 16.00 7.25 2.08
C LEU A 627 15.52 8.59 2.64
N LEU A 628 14.41 9.13 2.10
CA LEU A 628 13.83 10.39 2.57
C LEU A 628 13.29 10.30 4.01
N GLN A 629 12.83 9.13 4.41
CA GLN A 629 12.20 8.88 5.71
C GLN A 629 13.18 8.32 6.75
N ALA A 630 14.36 7.86 6.33
CA ALA A 630 15.34 7.15 7.17
C ALA A 630 15.71 7.92 8.45
N HIS A 631 15.87 9.25 8.37
CA HIS A 631 16.24 10.10 9.50
C HIS A 631 15.26 10.06 10.69
N LEU A 632 13.97 9.75 10.46
CA LEU A 632 13.00 9.56 11.55
C LEU A 632 13.26 8.28 12.35
N SER A 633 13.79 7.29 11.67
CA SER A 633 13.91 5.91 12.15
C SER A 633 15.30 5.56 12.68
N THR A 634 16.29 6.42 12.43
CA THR A 634 17.65 6.25 12.95
C THR A 634 17.68 6.47 14.46
N GLU A 635 18.23 5.48 15.18
CA GLU A 635 18.34 5.49 16.64
C GLU A 635 19.29 6.58 17.14
N ASN A 636 20.54 6.59 16.63
CA ASN A 636 21.53 7.60 16.97
C ASN A 636 21.09 8.99 16.48
N TYR A 637 20.96 9.93 17.41
CA TYR A 637 20.49 11.27 17.10
C TYR A 637 21.42 12.01 16.14
N LYS A 638 22.75 11.89 16.29
CA LYS A 638 23.73 12.57 15.43
C LYS A 638 23.64 12.07 13.99
N ASP A 639 23.57 10.76 13.81
CA ASP A 639 23.44 10.12 12.50
C ASP A 639 22.10 10.49 11.84
N ALA A 640 21.03 10.59 12.64
CA ALA A 640 19.73 11.05 12.17
C ALA A 640 19.80 12.50 11.65
N MET A 641 20.49 13.40 12.35
CA MET A 641 20.63 14.80 11.93
C MET A 641 21.49 14.93 10.68
N GLN A 642 22.57 14.15 10.60
CA GLN A 642 23.36 14.05 9.39
C GLN A 642 22.51 13.52 8.23
N GLY A 643 21.71 12.47 8.45
CA GLY A 643 20.76 11.95 7.47
C GLY A 643 19.76 13.00 6.99
N LEU A 644 19.20 13.81 7.91
CA LEU A 644 18.30 14.90 7.57
C LEU A 644 18.97 15.95 6.67
N LYS A 645 20.22 16.34 6.96
CA LYS A 645 20.99 17.26 6.11
C LYS A 645 21.18 16.70 4.69
N HIS A 646 21.46 15.40 4.56
CA HIS A 646 21.55 14.74 3.26
C HIS A 646 20.20 14.73 2.52
N VAL A 647 19.10 14.42 3.23
CA VAL A 647 17.74 14.44 2.67
C VAL A 647 17.38 15.83 2.16
N ARG A 648 17.71 16.89 2.90
CA ARG A 648 17.49 18.29 2.49
C ARG A 648 18.24 18.65 1.22
N ARG A 649 19.55 18.32 1.14
CA ARG A 649 20.36 18.50 -0.07
C ARG A 649 19.78 17.74 -1.26
N PHE A 650 19.43 16.47 -1.04
CA PHE A 650 18.83 15.63 -2.07
C PHE A 650 17.50 16.20 -2.59
N ARG A 651 16.59 16.62 -1.68
CA ARG A 651 15.32 17.26 -2.05
C ARG A 651 15.53 18.55 -2.85
N ARG A 652 16.55 19.34 -2.49
CA ARG A 652 16.93 20.53 -3.25
C ARG A 652 17.34 20.18 -4.68
N TYR A 653 18.21 19.18 -4.86
CA TYR A 653 18.67 18.77 -6.19
C TYR A 653 17.60 18.09 -7.04
N THR A 654 16.68 17.36 -6.41
CA THR A 654 15.61 16.62 -7.11
C THR A 654 14.28 17.36 -7.19
N HIS A 655 14.23 18.61 -6.71
CA HIS A 655 13.00 19.41 -6.70
C HIS A 655 12.37 19.53 -8.09
N TRP A 656 13.19 19.73 -9.13
CA TRP A 656 12.73 19.87 -10.52
C TRP A 656 12.13 18.57 -11.08
N ILE A 657 12.68 17.41 -10.69
CA ILE A 657 12.19 16.08 -11.14
C ILE A 657 10.79 15.79 -10.60
N ARG A 658 10.41 16.41 -9.48
CA ARG A 658 9.08 16.20 -8.86
C ARG A 658 7.98 17.06 -9.48
N TYR A 659 8.35 18.07 -10.25
CA TYR A 659 7.39 18.98 -10.87
C TYR A 659 6.41 18.27 -11.83
N PRO A 660 6.85 17.37 -12.73
CA PRO A 660 5.93 16.60 -13.58
C PRO A 660 4.96 15.73 -12.79
N ALA A 661 5.42 15.09 -11.71
CA ALA A 661 4.57 14.26 -10.85
C ALA A 661 3.50 15.11 -10.14
N ALA A 662 3.87 16.31 -9.65
CA ALA A 662 2.92 17.26 -9.09
C ALA A 662 1.89 17.73 -10.13
N LEU A 663 2.33 17.98 -11.37
CA LEU A 663 1.48 18.39 -12.48
C LEU A 663 0.48 17.28 -12.87
N LEU A 664 0.93 16.02 -12.87
CA LEU A 664 0.08 14.85 -13.09
C LEU A 664 -0.98 14.70 -12.00
N VAL A 665 -0.61 14.87 -10.73
CA VAL A 665 -1.55 14.88 -9.60
C VAL A 665 -2.59 15.99 -9.76
N ILE A 666 -2.18 17.18 -10.21
CA ILE A 666 -3.11 18.29 -10.51
C ILE A 666 -4.06 17.90 -11.65
N LEU A 667 -3.56 17.30 -12.74
CA LEU A 667 -4.37 16.86 -13.88
C LEU A 667 -5.44 15.85 -13.46
N ILE A 668 -5.06 14.84 -12.68
CA ILE A 668 -5.99 13.82 -12.17
C ILE A 668 -7.00 14.44 -11.21
N ASN A 669 -6.57 15.35 -10.34
CA ASN A 669 -7.48 16.07 -9.47
C ASN A 669 -8.50 16.91 -10.26
N LYS A 670 -8.08 17.53 -11.37
CA LYS A 670 -9.00 18.23 -12.29
C LYS A 670 -10.00 17.25 -12.92
N LEU A 671 -9.54 16.08 -13.37
CA LEU A 671 -10.41 15.05 -13.94
C LEU A 671 -11.44 14.54 -12.91
N LEU A 672 -11.01 14.26 -11.68
CA LEU A 672 -11.90 13.85 -10.59
C LEU A 672 -12.90 14.95 -10.20
N ARG A 673 -12.50 16.23 -10.27
CA ARG A 673 -13.41 17.37 -10.08
C ARG A 673 -14.44 17.47 -11.20
N ALA A 674 -14.02 17.31 -12.46
CA ALA A 674 -14.91 17.32 -13.61
C ALA A 674 -15.99 16.23 -13.49
N CYS A 675 -15.62 15.06 -12.97
CA CYS A 675 -16.56 13.97 -12.69
C CYS A 675 -17.48 14.22 -11.48
N LYS A 676 -17.46 15.41 -10.85
CA LYS A 676 -18.19 15.75 -9.60
C LYS A 676 -17.95 14.77 -8.43
N LEU A 677 -16.88 13.96 -8.51
CA LEU A 677 -16.50 13.01 -7.47
C LEU A 677 -15.88 13.70 -6.26
N ARG A 678 -15.60 15.01 -6.34
CA ARG A 678 -14.86 15.76 -5.31
C ARG A 678 -15.36 17.19 -5.15
N SER A 679 -15.89 17.51 -3.96
CA SER A 679 -16.03 18.90 -3.48
C SER A 679 -14.80 19.26 -2.66
N THR A 680 -13.98 20.20 -3.12
CA THR A 680 -12.86 20.73 -2.32
C THR A 680 -13.20 22.12 -1.83
N GLY A 681 -13.39 22.26 -0.51
CA GLY A 681 -13.11 23.53 0.16
C GLY A 681 -11.63 23.90 -0.04
N LYS A 682 -11.31 25.21 0.01
CA LYS A 682 -9.94 25.73 -0.02
C LYS A 682 -9.14 25.03 1.10
N ARG A 683 -8.27 24.08 0.74
CA ARG A 683 -7.37 23.40 1.68
C ARG A 683 -5.94 23.70 1.25
N HIS A 684 -5.20 24.32 2.17
CA HIS A 684 -3.76 24.53 2.04
C HIS A 684 -3.06 23.18 2.27
N VAL A 685 -2.10 22.84 1.42
CA VAL A 685 -1.29 21.62 1.53
C VAL A 685 0.14 22.06 1.70
N LEU A 686 0.84 21.51 2.68
CA LEU A 686 2.24 21.80 2.90
C LEU A 686 3.06 21.22 1.75
N VAL A 687 3.76 22.11 1.03
CA VAL A 687 4.73 21.73 0.02
C VAL A 687 6.12 21.98 0.58
N TRP A 688 7.05 21.07 0.30
CA TRP A 688 8.43 21.25 0.69
C TRP A 688 8.98 22.57 0.11
N SER A 689 9.58 23.40 0.96
CA SER A 689 10.25 24.63 0.56
C SER A 689 11.66 24.65 1.14
N LYS A 690 12.57 25.37 0.49
CA LYS A 690 13.86 25.74 1.09
C LYS A 690 13.74 27.02 1.91
N GLU A 691 12.97 27.99 1.42
CA GLU A 691 12.86 29.32 2.01
C GLU A 691 12.03 29.29 3.28
N ASP A 692 12.54 29.95 4.33
CA ASP A 692 11.88 30.05 5.64
C ASP A 692 10.71 31.04 5.62
N ARG A 693 10.70 32.00 4.68
CA ARG A 693 9.58 32.93 4.54
C ARG A 693 8.44 32.29 3.78
N HIS A 694 7.24 32.38 4.35
CA HIS A 694 5.99 32.05 3.70
C HIS A 694 5.75 32.98 2.50
N THR A 695 6.43 32.74 1.37
CA THR A 695 6.11 33.45 0.14
C THR A 695 4.82 32.85 -0.41
N HIS A 696 3.72 33.51 -0.06
CA HIS A 696 2.36 33.30 -0.57
C HIS A 696 2.32 33.21 -2.13
N ARG A 697 3.37 33.69 -2.81
CA ARG A 697 3.54 33.72 -4.26
C ARG A 697 3.61 32.35 -4.94
N VAL A 698 4.36 31.34 -4.49
CA VAL A 698 4.51 30.10 -5.30
C VAL A 698 3.23 29.26 -5.32
N ALA A 699 2.56 29.13 -4.16
CA ALA A 699 1.26 28.49 -4.09
C ALA A 699 0.20 29.28 -4.88
N GLN A 700 0.21 30.62 -4.81
CA GLN A 700 -0.64 31.46 -5.66
C GLN A 700 -0.29 31.39 -7.13
N SER A 701 0.98 31.21 -7.54
CA SER A 701 1.37 31.11 -8.95
C SER A 701 0.90 29.79 -9.55
N ILE A 702 0.98 28.69 -8.81
CA ILE A 702 0.42 27.40 -9.23
C ILE A 702 -1.12 27.48 -9.27
N VAL A 703 -1.74 28.14 -8.29
CA VAL A 703 -3.20 28.38 -8.26
C VAL A 703 -3.66 29.35 -9.36
N ARG A 704 -2.87 30.38 -9.68
CA ARG A 704 -3.08 31.35 -10.77
C ARG A 704 -2.93 30.69 -12.12
N LEU A 705 -1.89 29.88 -12.35
CA LEU A 705 -1.81 29.04 -13.55
C LEU A 705 -3.03 28.11 -13.68
N THR A 706 -3.60 27.63 -12.58
CA THR A 706 -4.84 26.83 -12.65
C THR A 706 -6.11 27.64 -12.87
N THR A 707 -6.13 28.94 -12.57
CA THR A 707 -7.30 29.83 -12.78
C THR A 707 -7.23 30.53 -14.13
N ASP A 708 -6.05 30.95 -14.59
CA ASP A 708 -5.85 31.57 -15.91
C ASP A 708 -6.09 30.56 -17.06
N VAL A 709 -5.82 29.27 -16.83
CA VAL A 709 -6.19 28.19 -17.79
C VAL A 709 -7.71 27.92 -17.81
N GLN A 710 -8.49 28.43 -16.85
CA GLN A 710 -9.97 28.38 -16.92
C GLN A 710 -10.57 29.41 -17.89
N HIS A 711 -9.76 30.28 -18.49
CA HIS A 711 -10.23 31.32 -19.41
C HIS A 711 -9.88 31.05 -20.88
N PHE A 712 -9.54 29.80 -21.24
CA PHE A 712 -9.55 29.42 -22.66
C PHE A 712 -11.01 29.26 -23.13
N PRO A 713 -11.47 30.05 -24.10
CA PRO A 713 -12.82 29.95 -24.63
C PRO A 713 -12.88 28.74 -25.55
N PHE A 714 -13.29 27.58 -25.03
CA PHE A 714 -13.54 26.39 -25.85
C PHE A 714 -15.03 26.09 -26.02
N GLN A 715 -15.88 27.10 -25.82
CA GLN A 715 -17.33 26.91 -25.83
C GLN A 715 -18.06 28.13 -26.40
N GLU A 716 -17.74 28.50 -27.64
CA GLU A 716 -18.53 29.50 -28.39
C GLU A 716 -18.49 29.28 -29.92
N ALA A 717 -18.30 28.04 -30.38
CA ALA A 717 -18.23 27.71 -31.82
C ALA A 717 -19.29 26.71 -32.32
N LEU A 718 -20.27 26.32 -31.49
CA LEU A 718 -21.35 25.39 -31.89
C LEU A 718 -22.72 25.82 -31.32
N SER A 719 -23.07 27.08 -31.47
CA SER A 719 -24.48 27.52 -31.48
C SER A 719 -24.55 28.91 -32.09
N ASN A 720 -24.69 28.98 -33.41
CA ASN A 720 -25.35 30.06 -34.15
C ASN A 720 -25.13 29.81 -35.64
N SER A 721 -25.94 28.92 -36.19
CA SER A 721 -26.29 28.94 -37.60
C SER A 721 -27.77 29.23 -37.65
N ASP A 722 -28.12 30.50 -37.88
CA ASP A 722 -29.34 30.88 -38.55
C ASP A 722 -29.18 32.25 -39.19
N ALA A 723 -29.71 32.33 -40.41
CA ALA A 723 -29.45 33.33 -41.42
C ALA A 723 -30.22 34.64 -41.21
N SER A 724 -29.60 35.78 -41.54
CA SER A 724 -30.12 36.75 -42.53
C SER A 724 -29.35 38.07 -42.54
N SER A 725 -28.76 38.33 -43.71
CA SER A 725 -28.68 39.59 -44.47
C SER A 725 -28.04 40.89 -43.92
N PRO A 726 -27.48 41.73 -44.81
CA PRO A 726 -26.45 42.71 -44.46
C PRO A 726 -26.92 44.17 -44.56
N THR A 727 -26.35 45.04 -43.73
CA THR A 727 -26.20 46.46 -44.09
C THR A 727 -25.00 47.09 -43.37
N THR A 728 -24.37 48.00 -44.10
CA THR A 728 -23.06 48.66 -43.94
C THR A 728 -23.14 49.91 -43.02
N PRO A 729 -22.18 50.87 -43.04
CA PRO A 729 -21.02 50.95 -42.13
C PRO A 729 -20.98 52.29 -41.34
N ILE A 730 -19.81 52.62 -40.73
CA ILE A 730 -19.16 53.97 -40.65
C ILE A 730 -18.73 54.46 -39.24
N THR A 731 -17.41 54.76 -39.13
CA THR A 731 -16.70 55.76 -38.28
C THR A 731 -16.54 55.54 -36.75
N SER A 732 -15.51 56.00 -36.02
CA SER A 732 -14.29 56.81 -36.27
C SER A 732 -13.51 57.01 -34.95
N LYS A 733 -12.16 57.01 -35.00
CA LYS A 733 -11.12 57.78 -34.22
C LYS A 733 -11.17 57.73 -32.66
N ARG A 734 -10.09 57.79 -31.86
CA ARG A 734 -8.81 58.55 -31.76
C ARG A 734 -7.86 57.73 -30.85
N VAL A 735 -6.54 57.59 -31.03
CA VAL A 735 -5.37 58.51 -30.93
C VAL A 735 -5.16 59.22 -29.58
N HIS A 736 -4.10 58.81 -28.86
CA HIS A 736 -3.07 59.60 -28.13
C HIS A 736 -2.08 58.56 -27.50
N SER A 737 -0.79 58.45 -27.85
CA SER A 737 0.39 59.28 -27.50
C SER A 737 0.43 59.65 -26.01
N CYS A 738 1.53 59.65 -25.25
CA CYS A 738 2.95 59.32 -25.34
C CYS A 738 3.45 59.44 -23.88
N GLU A 739 4.54 58.78 -23.47
CA GLU A 739 5.63 59.35 -22.63
C GLU A 739 6.47 58.25 -21.95
N THR A 740 7.77 58.30 -22.23
CA THR A 740 8.86 57.79 -21.41
C THR A 740 9.44 58.93 -20.58
N PRO A 741 10.24 58.61 -19.55
CA PRO A 741 11.58 59.15 -19.58
C PRO A 741 12.69 58.18 -19.12
N GLN A 742 13.87 58.50 -19.64
CA GLN A 742 15.20 57.93 -19.43
C GLN A 742 15.90 58.52 -18.19
N LYS A 743 16.90 57.77 -17.68
CA LYS A 743 18.34 58.13 -17.51
C LYS A 743 18.99 58.11 -16.11
N ASN A 744 20.30 57.79 -16.20
CA ASN A 744 21.46 57.91 -15.28
C ASN A 744 21.81 56.65 -14.45
N LYS A 745 22.92 55.91 -14.64
CA LYS A 745 24.39 56.11 -14.87
C LYS A 745 25.23 56.46 -13.61
N GLY A 746 26.31 55.68 -13.43
CA GLY A 746 27.47 55.82 -12.52
C GLY A 746 27.78 54.45 -11.87
N MET A 747 28.75 53.61 -12.24
CA MET A 747 30.18 53.67 -12.64
C MET A 747 31.17 53.79 -11.46
N ASP A 748 32.10 52.81 -11.40
CA ASP A 748 33.44 52.72 -10.77
C ASP A 748 33.61 51.48 -9.85
N HIS A 749 34.76 50.80 -9.71
CA HIS A 749 35.89 50.42 -10.58
C HIS A 749 36.74 49.40 -9.79
N SER A 750 37.50 48.55 -10.50
CA SER A 750 38.68 47.76 -10.06
C SER A 750 38.46 46.46 -9.26
N ALA A 751 39.35 45.45 -9.25
CA ALA A 751 40.32 44.84 -10.18
C ALA A 751 41.03 43.71 -9.37
N TYR A 752 41.79 42.84 -10.05
CA TYR A 752 42.65 41.74 -9.55
C TYR A 752 41.98 40.43 -9.15
N ALA A 753 42.53 39.23 -9.36
CA ALA A 753 43.49 38.65 -10.30
C ALA A 753 43.44 37.12 -10.04
N ARG A 754 43.64 36.30 -11.08
CA ARG A 754 43.94 34.84 -11.04
C ARG A 754 45.37 34.62 -10.46
N PRO A 755 45.89 33.40 -10.16
CA PRO A 755 45.54 32.09 -10.77
C PRO A 755 45.67 30.80 -9.90
N LEU A 756 45.18 29.70 -10.51
CA LEU A 756 45.66 28.30 -10.54
C LEU A 756 46.48 27.74 -9.36
N SER A 757 45.99 26.63 -8.79
CA SER A 757 46.83 25.49 -8.41
C SER A 757 46.08 24.18 -8.64
N ALA A 758 46.68 23.33 -9.47
CA ALA A 758 46.34 21.93 -9.63
C ALA A 758 46.79 21.16 -8.38
N GLU A 759 45.99 20.19 -7.93
CA GLU A 759 46.48 19.18 -6.99
C GLU A 759 45.97 17.80 -7.37
N SER A 760 46.95 16.92 -7.50
CA SER A 760 46.91 15.54 -7.96
C SER A 760 46.16 14.63 -6.98
N VAL A 761 45.19 13.85 -7.47
CA VAL A 761 44.66 12.71 -6.72
C VAL A 761 45.52 11.49 -7.05
N ARG A 762 46.34 11.07 -6.08
CA ARG A 762 47.08 9.80 -6.09
C ARG A 762 46.09 8.63 -5.99
N PHE A 763 46.21 7.70 -6.92
CA PHE A 763 45.76 6.32 -6.76
C PHE A 763 46.68 5.60 -5.77
N GLY A 764 46.10 5.07 -4.69
CA GLY A 764 46.75 4.15 -3.77
C GLY A 764 46.04 2.81 -3.82
N SER A 765 46.62 1.87 -4.55
CA SER A 765 46.38 0.43 -4.45
C SER A 765 46.85 -0.09 -3.10
N LEU A 766 46.06 -0.90 -2.39
CA LEU A 766 46.59 -1.89 -1.45
C LEU A 766 45.63 -3.08 -1.23
N SER A 767 46.20 -4.23 -1.61
CA SER A 767 45.92 -5.63 -1.30
C SER A 767 45.12 -5.98 -0.04
N SER A 768 44.17 -6.88 -0.25
CA SER A 768 43.97 -8.18 0.42
C SER A 768 44.75 -8.53 1.70
N SER A 769 44.00 -9.19 2.60
CA SER A 769 44.38 -10.03 3.76
C SER A 769 44.31 -9.37 5.15
N GLN A 770 43.25 -9.73 5.90
CA GLN A 770 43.37 -10.49 7.15
C GLN A 770 41.96 -10.76 7.74
N LEU A 771 41.52 -12.01 7.60
CA LEU A 771 40.65 -12.66 8.57
C LEU A 771 41.44 -12.83 9.87
N SER A 772 40.90 -12.42 11.01
CA SER A 772 40.78 -13.26 12.22
C SER A 772 40.26 -12.44 13.42
N GLN A 773 39.24 -13.00 14.07
CA GLN A 773 38.98 -12.98 15.51
C GLN A 773 39.17 -11.67 16.29
N HIS A 774 38.04 -11.06 16.67
CA HIS A 774 37.89 -10.58 18.04
C HIS A 774 36.43 -10.72 18.48
N SER A 775 36.16 -11.79 19.24
CA SER A 775 35.01 -11.86 20.13
C SER A 775 35.23 -10.87 21.27
N SER A 776 34.30 -9.93 21.48
CA SER A 776 34.20 -9.21 22.75
C SER A 776 32.79 -9.41 23.30
N GLN A 777 32.78 -10.08 24.46
CA GLN A 777 31.65 -10.20 25.35
C GLN A 777 31.21 -8.80 25.80
N TYR A 778 29.93 -8.49 25.65
CA TYR A 778 29.25 -7.49 26.46
C TYR A 778 28.05 -8.15 27.15
N PRO A 779 27.90 -7.97 28.48
CA PRO A 779 26.82 -8.58 29.23
C PRO A 779 25.48 -7.92 28.90
N SER A 780 24.47 -8.76 28.70
CA SER A 780 23.05 -8.41 28.61
C SER A 780 22.59 -7.63 29.86
N PRO A 781 21.94 -6.47 29.74
CA PRO A 781 21.27 -5.86 30.87
C PRO A 781 19.98 -6.62 31.19
N ARG A 782 19.96 -7.29 32.35
CA ARG A 782 18.77 -7.88 32.96
C ARG A 782 17.66 -6.84 33.06
N THR A 783 16.49 -7.24 32.61
CA THR A 783 15.22 -6.53 32.70
C THR A 783 14.78 -6.39 34.16
N VAL A 784 14.82 -5.16 34.67
CA VAL A 784 14.14 -4.74 35.91
C VAL A 784 12.68 -4.41 35.53
N TRP A 785 11.80 -5.40 35.60
CA TRP A 785 10.34 -5.20 35.47
C TRP A 785 9.49 -6.12 36.36
N ASP A 786 10.08 -6.86 37.31
CA ASP A 786 9.35 -7.78 38.20
C ASP A 786 9.57 -7.51 39.71
N GLU A 787 9.55 -6.23 40.13
CA GLU A 787 9.41 -5.88 41.54
C GLU A 787 8.28 -4.86 41.72
N GLU A 788 7.05 -5.36 41.75
CA GLU A 788 5.95 -4.82 42.59
C GLU A 788 4.72 -5.73 42.40
N LYS A 789 4.72 -6.87 43.10
CA LYS A 789 3.49 -7.55 43.50
C LYS A 789 3.61 -7.89 44.98
N GLY A 790 2.79 -7.19 45.77
CA GLY A 790 2.62 -7.41 47.20
C GLY A 790 2.19 -8.85 47.49
N GLY A 791 2.65 -9.32 48.65
CA GLY A 791 2.52 -10.70 49.09
C GLY A 791 1.09 -11.14 49.37
N ILE A 792 0.84 -12.39 49.02
CA ILE A 792 -0.20 -13.22 49.62
C ILE A 792 0.53 -14.52 50.01
N GLN A 793 0.58 -14.78 51.31
CA GLN A 793 1.08 -16.02 51.90
C GLN A 793 0.19 -17.18 51.45
N GLU A 794 0.78 -18.25 50.92
CA GLU A 794 0.09 -19.52 50.70
C GLU A 794 0.77 -20.60 51.54
N HIS A 795 -0.02 -21.17 52.44
CA HIS A 795 0.31 -22.28 53.33
C HIS A 795 0.57 -23.56 52.51
N LYS A 796 1.69 -24.23 52.80
CA LYS A 796 1.94 -25.61 52.38
C LYS A 796 1.02 -26.56 53.15
N GLY A 797 0.30 -27.41 52.42
CA GLY A 797 -0.36 -28.61 52.92
C GLY A 797 0.00 -29.79 52.02
N GLU A 798 0.49 -30.85 52.64
CA GLU A 798 0.91 -32.12 52.06
C GLU A 798 -0.28 -32.92 51.50
N THR A 799 -0.12 -33.54 50.33
CA THR A 799 -0.41 -34.96 50.02
C THR A 799 -0.12 -35.26 48.55
#